data_AF-A0A7W3RMQ6-F1
#
_entry.id   AF-A0A7W3RMQ6-F1
#
_cell.length_a   1.000
_cell.length_b   1.000
_cell.length_c   1.000
_cell.angle_alpha   90.00
_cell.angle_beta   90.00
_cell.angle_gamma   90.00
#
_symmetry.space_group_name_H-M   'P 1'
#
loop_
_entity.id
_entity.type
_entity.pdbx_description
1 polymer ?
#
loop_
_entity_poly.entity_id
_entity_poly.type
_entity_poly.pdbx_seq_one_letter_code
_entity_poly.pdbx_strand_id
1 'polypeptide(L)'
;MTRTITARPRTLVLLLLAALGALLAGAAPASAHAALTGSDPAQGVVVQQPPARVSLTFSEKVAMNGDSLRVLDPKGKPVQTGAPDNVRGTTYAVRLKGGLGKGTYTVTYEVVSADSHPVAGAYTFSIGAPSRTVVSGSGPTVGGGVVGGLYQVGRYVSYAGYIVLVGGAAFVLLCWRRGAGVRALQRLVVGGWLALTAATLWLLLLRGSYTTTGKVADVFDLGLLGQVLATKPGAALVSRLLLLAAAALFIAVLFGTYQRREEGAEKRDLTFGLGIGGLVVAAGLATSWAMSEHASVGLQPGIAMPVDVVHLLAVAAWLGGLTALLVALYRAPAGTPVEAAAVRRFSRLAFGSVVALVATGVYQSWRQLGSWSAFTDTRYGQLLLAKIALVAVMVGLASVSRRWTGRLADQGAEGERAADEAGTEKESVTAAKPTAGQDTAAMGTGTADTAGQELATADADASDPGPTAKDSGDSRRAAQLARQRAAVDAARRKRLRDGDAGRFGLRRSVLAEAAVAVVLLAVTTALTQTEPGRTEQEAKAATGAVTAPTNGSLSLSLPFDTGGADGKGVVALDIDPAHAGANSLHLFVRKPGGQLFDVPEVKIALTLEAKKIGPLSVAPEHITTGHWSADGVQIPMAGDWKVDVTVRTSDIDEVTVSKNAQIG
;
A
#
# COMPACT_ATOMS: atom_id res chain seq x y z
N MET A 1 15.76 42.40 1.35
CA MET A 1 15.01 41.49 2.25
C MET A 1 14.14 40.55 1.43
N THR A 2 14.67 39.40 1.03
CA THR A 2 13.94 38.35 0.33
C THR A 2 13.08 37.58 1.35
N ARG A 3 11.77 37.83 1.34
CA ARG A 3 10.80 37.03 2.11
C ARG A 3 10.74 35.62 1.50
N THR A 4 11.54 34.70 2.02
CA THR A 4 11.34 33.27 1.74
C THR A 4 9.98 32.85 2.27
N ILE A 5 9.06 32.54 1.35
CA ILE A 5 7.72 32.01 1.64
C ILE A 5 7.90 30.60 2.21
N THR A 6 8.09 30.47 3.53
CA THR A 6 8.01 29.17 4.20
C THR A 6 6.55 28.76 4.29
N ALA A 7 6.14 27.77 3.51
CA ALA A 7 4.82 27.16 3.61
C ALA A 7 4.56 26.74 5.08
N ARG A 8 3.35 27.05 5.59
CA ARG A 8 2.98 26.68 6.97
C ARG A 8 2.96 25.15 7.07
N PRO A 9 3.37 24.55 8.20
CA PRO A 9 3.40 23.09 8.38
C PRO A 9 2.04 22.43 8.15
N ARG A 10 0.94 23.16 8.38
CA ARG A 10 -0.42 22.72 8.02
C ARG A 10 -0.61 22.53 6.51
N THR A 11 -0.12 23.44 5.69
CA THR A 11 -0.24 23.36 4.23
C THR A 11 0.59 22.21 3.67
N LEU A 12 1.77 21.95 4.24
CA LEU A 12 2.61 20.81 3.85
C LEU A 12 1.94 19.46 4.19
N VAL A 13 1.36 19.36 5.39
CA VAL A 13 0.60 18.16 5.81
C VAL A 13 -0.64 17.95 4.92
N LEU A 14 -1.38 19.01 4.61
CA LEU A 14 -2.54 18.92 3.72
C LEU A 14 -2.14 18.54 2.28
N LEU A 15 -1.02 19.05 1.77
CA LEU A 15 -0.50 18.67 0.45
C LEU A 15 0.01 17.23 0.43
N LEU A 16 0.64 16.74 1.51
CA LEU A 16 1.04 15.34 1.64
C LEU A 16 -0.17 14.41 1.74
N LEU A 17 -1.21 14.81 2.50
CA LEU A 17 -2.46 14.06 2.58
C LEU A 17 -3.23 14.07 1.25
N ALA A 18 -3.22 15.18 0.52
CA ALA A 18 -3.84 15.28 -0.80
C ALA A 18 -3.07 14.47 -1.85
N ALA A 19 -1.73 14.50 -1.82
CA ALA A 19 -0.89 13.67 -2.70
C ALA A 19 -1.07 12.18 -2.39
N LEU A 20 -1.09 11.80 -1.11
CA LEU A 20 -1.40 10.44 -0.66
C LEU A 20 -2.82 10.03 -1.10
N GLY A 21 -3.80 10.92 -0.94
CA GLY A 21 -5.17 10.70 -1.39
C GLY A 21 -5.27 10.52 -2.91
N ALA A 22 -4.56 11.31 -3.70
CA ALA A 22 -4.52 11.20 -5.16
C ALA A 22 -3.81 9.92 -5.64
N LEU A 23 -2.71 9.53 -4.97
CA LEU A 23 -2.00 8.27 -5.22
C LEU A 23 -2.86 7.05 -4.89
N LEU A 24 -3.63 7.10 -3.80
CA LEU A 24 -4.54 6.02 -3.39
C LEU A 24 -5.83 5.98 -4.23
N ALA A 25 -6.32 7.13 -4.71
CA ALA A 25 -7.50 7.21 -5.56
C ALA A 25 -7.23 6.73 -7.01
N GLY A 26 -5.98 6.78 -7.47
CA GLY A 26 -5.55 6.25 -8.78
C GLY A 26 -5.18 4.77 -8.77
N ALA A 27 -5.23 4.09 -7.63
CA ALA A 27 -5.02 2.65 -7.57
C ALA A 27 -6.25 1.95 -8.14
N ALA A 28 -6.14 1.48 -9.39
CA ALA A 28 -7.04 0.48 -9.95
C ALA A 28 -7.25 -0.65 -8.92
N PRO A 29 -8.45 -1.28 -8.85
CA PRO A 29 -8.67 -2.41 -7.95
C PRO A 29 -7.52 -3.40 -8.15
N ALA A 30 -6.80 -3.63 -7.07
CA ALA A 30 -5.75 -4.62 -6.99
C ALA A 30 -6.31 -5.95 -7.51
N SER A 31 -5.77 -6.41 -8.65
CA SER A 31 -6.00 -7.77 -9.14
C SER A 31 -5.34 -8.72 -8.14
N ALA A 32 -6.04 -9.81 -7.87
CA ALA A 32 -5.98 -10.48 -6.60
C ALA A 32 -4.97 -11.65 -6.62
N HIS A 33 -4.11 -11.64 -5.60
CA HIS A 33 -3.25 -12.74 -5.17
C HIS A 33 -3.99 -14.09 -5.25
N ALA A 34 -3.32 -15.18 -5.61
CA ALA A 34 -3.92 -16.39 -6.22
C ALA A 34 -4.57 -16.16 -7.59
N ALA A 35 -3.74 -15.85 -8.59
CA ALA A 35 -4.17 -15.72 -9.98
C ALA A 35 -4.76 -17.04 -10.52
N LEU A 36 -5.82 -16.94 -11.33
CA LEU A 36 -6.33 -18.07 -12.11
C LEU A 36 -5.33 -18.36 -13.24
N THR A 37 -4.61 -19.47 -13.13
CA THR A 37 -3.59 -19.89 -14.11
C THR A 37 -4.11 -20.96 -15.06
N GLY A 38 -5.35 -21.40 -14.94
CA GLY A 38 -5.92 -22.37 -15.88
C GLY A 38 -7.36 -22.73 -15.54
N SER A 39 -8.11 -23.15 -16.55
CA SER A 39 -9.45 -23.68 -16.39
C SER A 39 -9.76 -24.77 -17.41
N ASP A 40 -10.61 -25.70 -17.01
CA ASP A 40 -11.20 -26.71 -17.90
C ASP A 40 -12.70 -26.81 -17.60
N PRO A 41 -13.59 -26.41 -18.54
CA PRO A 41 -13.28 -25.87 -19.86
C PRO A 41 -12.50 -24.55 -19.84
N ALA A 42 -11.70 -24.32 -20.87
CA ALA A 42 -10.94 -23.08 -21.03
C ALA A 42 -11.87 -21.87 -21.22
N GLN A 43 -11.42 -20.68 -20.83
CA GLN A 43 -12.18 -19.45 -21.06
C GLN A 43 -12.49 -19.23 -22.54
N GLY A 44 -13.76 -18.96 -22.84
CA GLY A 44 -14.26 -18.69 -24.18
C GLY A 44 -14.49 -19.93 -25.05
N VAL A 45 -14.08 -21.12 -24.60
CA VAL A 45 -14.12 -22.33 -25.44
C VAL A 45 -15.56 -22.79 -25.72
N VAL A 46 -15.77 -23.34 -26.91
CA VAL A 46 -17.02 -24.03 -27.29
C VAL A 46 -16.77 -25.54 -27.24
N VAL A 47 -17.38 -26.23 -26.28
CA VAL A 47 -17.33 -27.69 -26.17
C VAL A 47 -18.52 -28.33 -26.88
N GLN A 48 -18.28 -29.44 -27.57
CA GLN A 48 -19.35 -30.13 -28.32
C GLN A 48 -20.33 -30.87 -27.40
N GLN A 49 -19.83 -31.42 -26.29
CA GLN A 49 -20.63 -32.15 -25.30
C GLN A 49 -20.51 -31.50 -23.91
N PRO A 50 -21.55 -31.60 -23.07
CA PRO A 50 -21.47 -31.13 -21.69
C PRO A 50 -20.32 -31.77 -20.91
N PRO A 51 -19.45 -30.98 -20.28
CA PRO A 51 -18.37 -31.53 -19.46
C PRO A 51 -18.96 -32.11 -18.17
N ALA A 52 -18.37 -33.20 -17.66
CA ALA A 52 -18.82 -33.80 -16.40
C ALA A 52 -18.47 -32.94 -15.17
N ARG A 53 -17.46 -32.07 -15.31
CA ARG A 53 -16.95 -31.19 -14.26
C ARG A 53 -16.42 -29.89 -14.85
N VAL A 54 -16.33 -28.87 -14.01
CA VAL A 54 -15.54 -27.66 -14.28
C VAL A 54 -14.41 -27.63 -13.26
N SER A 55 -13.18 -27.37 -13.70
CA SER A 55 -12.00 -27.25 -12.84
C SER A 55 -11.25 -25.94 -13.08
N LEU A 56 -10.71 -25.38 -11.99
CA LEU A 56 -9.92 -24.16 -11.95
C LEU A 56 -8.57 -24.45 -11.29
N THR A 57 -7.50 -23.95 -11.89
CA THR A 57 -6.15 -24.02 -11.36
C THR A 57 -5.67 -22.63 -10.98
N PHE A 58 -5.21 -22.48 -9.75
CA PHE A 58 -4.68 -21.23 -9.22
C PHE A 58 -3.15 -21.28 -9.08
N SER A 59 -2.51 -20.11 -9.05
CA SER A 59 -1.06 -19.98 -8.82
C SER A 59 -0.62 -20.47 -7.44
N GLU A 60 -1.54 -20.53 -6.48
CA GLU A 60 -1.30 -20.99 -5.12
C GLU A 60 -2.52 -21.72 -4.54
N LYS A 61 -2.38 -22.24 -3.32
CA LYS A 61 -3.51 -22.88 -2.64
C LYS A 61 -4.51 -21.81 -2.22
N VAL A 62 -5.78 -22.15 -2.35
CA VAL A 62 -6.90 -21.28 -1.97
C VAL A 62 -7.84 -22.02 -1.02
N ALA A 63 -8.43 -21.29 -0.09
CA ALA A 63 -9.52 -21.76 0.74
C ALA A 63 -10.85 -21.60 -0.01
N MET A 64 -11.65 -22.67 0.03
CA MET A 64 -12.94 -22.79 -0.67
C MET A 64 -14.04 -23.04 0.35
N ASN A 65 -15.21 -22.47 0.12
CA ASN A 65 -16.47 -22.83 0.74
C ASN A 65 -17.41 -23.47 -0.29
N GLY A 66 -18.61 -23.88 0.12
CA GLY A 66 -19.58 -24.55 -0.76
C GLY A 66 -20.05 -23.72 -1.96
N ASP A 67 -19.98 -22.39 -1.87
CA ASP A 67 -20.40 -21.45 -2.91
C ASP A 67 -19.21 -20.81 -3.65
N SER A 68 -17.97 -21.20 -3.33
CA SER A 68 -16.75 -20.63 -3.90
C SER A 68 -16.56 -20.88 -5.40
N LEU A 69 -17.25 -21.87 -5.97
CA LEU A 69 -17.24 -22.13 -7.41
C LEU A 69 -18.66 -22.46 -7.87
N ARG A 70 -19.23 -21.60 -8.70
CA ARG A 70 -20.59 -21.75 -9.23
C ARG A 70 -20.54 -21.79 -10.75
N VAL A 71 -21.37 -22.63 -11.33
CA VAL A 71 -21.54 -22.73 -12.77
C VAL A 71 -23.00 -22.43 -13.07
N LEU A 72 -23.24 -21.36 -13.81
CA LEU A 72 -24.54 -20.81 -14.11
C LEU A 72 -24.90 -21.11 -15.56
N ASP A 73 -26.13 -21.54 -15.81
CA ASP A 73 -26.67 -21.71 -17.16
C ASP A 73 -26.95 -20.35 -17.85
N PRO A 74 -27.34 -20.31 -19.14
CA PRO A 74 -27.65 -19.06 -19.85
C PRO A 74 -28.76 -18.23 -19.19
N LYS A 75 -29.58 -18.83 -18.33
CA LYS A 75 -30.68 -18.20 -17.58
C LYS A 75 -30.26 -17.81 -16.15
N GLY A 76 -29.00 -17.99 -15.78
CA GLY A 76 -28.44 -17.65 -14.47
C GLY A 76 -28.70 -18.69 -13.37
N LYS A 77 -29.16 -19.90 -13.70
CA LYS A 77 -29.44 -20.94 -12.70
C LYS A 77 -28.19 -21.79 -12.42
N PRO A 78 -27.89 -22.11 -11.14
CA PRO A 78 -26.79 -23.01 -10.78
C PRO A 78 -26.97 -24.44 -11.31
N VAL A 79 -25.97 -24.94 -12.01
CA VAL A 79 -25.95 -26.29 -12.61
C VAL A 79 -24.89 -27.22 -12.03
N GLN A 80 -24.11 -26.77 -11.04
CA GLN A 80 -23.18 -27.64 -10.32
C GLN A 80 -23.90 -28.58 -9.32
N THR A 81 -23.22 -29.67 -8.96
CA THR A 81 -23.63 -30.62 -7.91
C THR A 81 -22.57 -30.68 -6.81
N GLY A 82 -22.99 -30.39 -5.57
CA GLY A 82 -22.11 -30.41 -4.40
C GLY A 82 -21.18 -29.20 -4.28
N ALA A 83 -20.25 -29.28 -3.32
CA ALA A 83 -19.23 -28.27 -3.06
C ALA A 83 -17.97 -28.50 -3.93
N PRO A 84 -17.11 -27.49 -4.09
CA PRO A 84 -15.84 -27.63 -4.81
C PRO A 84 -14.86 -28.53 -4.06
N ASP A 85 -14.24 -29.49 -4.75
CA ASP A 85 -13.25 -30.40 -4.20
C ASP A 85 -11.84 -30.06 -4.71
N ASN A 86 -10.82 -30.17 -3.85
CA ASN A 86 -9.42 -30.10 -4.28
C ASN A 86 -9.04 -31.40 -5.01
N VAL A 87 -8.78 -31.30 -6.30
CA VAL A 87 -8.47 -32.45 -7.17
C VAL A 87 -6.99 -32.78 -7.11
N ARG A 88 -6.15 -31.74 -7.14
CA ARG A 88 -4.69 -31.87 -7.14
C ARG A 88 -4.05 -30.52 -6.82
N GLY A 89 -3.38 -30.42 -5.67
CA GLY A 89 -2.52 -29.26 -5.35
C GLY A 89 -3.30 -27.94 -5.31
N THR A 90 -3.18 -27.14 -6.38
CA THR A 90 -3.86 -25.85 -6.57
C THR A 90 -5.04 -25.92 -7.56
N THR A 91 -5.46 -27.12 -7.94
CA THR A 91 -6.60 -27.36 -8.84
C THR A 91 -7.84 -27.82 -8.07
N TYR A 92 -8.94 -27.11 -8.27
CA TYR A 92 -10.22 -27.32 -7.60
C TYR A 92 -11.33 -27.49 -8.63
N ALA A 93 -12.35 -28.27 -8.33
CA ALA A 93 -13.40 -28.55 -9.30
C ALA A 93 -14.76 -28.82 -8.68
N VAL A 94 -15.80 -28.54 -9.46
CA VAL A 94 -17.19 -28.91 -9.17
C VAL A 94 -17.73 -29.84 -10.25
N ARG A 95 -18.60 -30.76 -9.85
CA ARG A 95 -19.32 -31.63 -10.80
C ARG A 95 -20.51 -30.89 -11.37
N LEU A 96 -20.90 -31.22 -12.60
CA LEU A 96 -22.10 -30.66 -13.22
C LEU A 96 -23.26 -31.66 -13.20
N LYS A 97 -24.49 -31.15 -13.25
CA LYS A 97 -25.70 -31.95 -13.46
C LYS A 97 -25.67 -32.58 -14.86
N GLY A 98 -26.21 -33.79 -15.01
CA GLY A 98 -26.41 -34.40 -16.33
C GLY A 98 -27.48 -33.67 -17.16
N GLY A 99 -27.43 -33.83 -18.47
CA GLY A 99 -28.45 -33.29 -19.39
C GLY A 99 -28.42 -31.77 -19.58
N LEU A 100 -27.24 -31.14 -19.47
CA LEU A 100 -27.10 -29.71 -19.73
C LEU A 100 -27.45 -29.38 -21.19
N GLY A 101 -28.24 -28.31 -21.37
CA GLY A 101 -28.61 -27.80 -22.68
C GLY A 101 -27.44 -27.11 -23.39
N LYS A 102 -27.64 -26.79 -24.67
CA LYS A 102 -26.71 -25.95 -25.44
C LYS A 102 -26.81 -24.48 -25.00
N GLY A 103 -25.71 -23.74 -25.11
CA GLY A 103 -25.64 -22.31 -24.82
C GLY A 103 -24.41 -21.89 -24.02
N THR A 104 -24.33 -20.61 -23.68
CA THR A 104 -23.21 -20.01 -22.92
C THR A 104 -23.43 -20.13 -21.41
N TYR A 105 -22.50 -20.81 -20.75
CA TYR A 105 -22.44 -21.00 -19.31
C TYR A 105 -21.45 -20.01 -18.69
N THR A 106 -21.74 -19.55 -17.49
CA THR A 106 -20.87 -18.64 -16.72
C THR A 106 -20.31 -19.35 -15.52
N VAL A 107 -18.99 -19.40 -15.41
CA VAL A 107 -18.28 -19.91 -14.24
C VAL A 107 -17.88 -18.72 -13.39
N THR A 108 -18.34 -18.67 -12.16
CA THR A 108 -17.95 -17.64 -11.18
C THR A 108 -17.20 -18.31 -10.05
N TYR A 109 -16.12 -17.71 -9.60
CA TYR A 109 -15.38 -18.18 -8.44
C TYR A 109 -15.16 -17.05 -7.43
N GLU A 110 -15.15 -17.43 -6.16
CA GLU A 110 -14.91 -16.57 -5.01
C GLU A 110 -14.14 -17.37 -3.98
N VAL A 111 -12.86 -17.07 -3.83
CA VAL A 111 -11.90 -17.89 -3.10
C VAL A 111 -11.05 -17.01 -2.21
N VAL A 112 -10.48 -17.58 -1.14
CA VAL A 112 -9.53 -16.83 -0.30
C VAL A 112 -8.13 -17.41 -0.53
N SER A 113 -7.20 -16.60 -1.01
CA SER A 113 -5.80 -16.97 -1.20
C SER A 113 -5.14 -17.42 0.11
N ALA A 114 -4.01 -18.13 0.01
CA ALA A 114 -3.30 -18.60 1.20
C ALA A 114 -2.72 -17.45 2.04
N ASP A 115 -2.48 -16.28 1.43
CA ASP A 115 -2.11 -15.02 2.11
C ASP A 115 -3.32 -14.21 2.60
N SER A 116 -4.51 -14.81 2.60
CA SER A 116 -5.70 -14.33 3.28
C SER A 116 -6.50 -13.24 2.56
N HIS A 117 -6.32 -13.06 1.25
CA HIS A 117 -7.09 -12.10 0.46
C HIS A 117 -8.21 -12.79 -0.31
N PRO A 118 -9.43 -12.23 -0.33
CA PRO A 118 -10.47 -12.70 -1.22
C PRO A 118 -10.14 -12.38 -2.68
N VAL A 119 -10.50 -13.32 -3.53
CA VAL A 119 -10.27 -13.32 -4.97
C VAL A 119 -11.59 -13.70 -5.62
N ALA A 120 -12.09 -12.86 -6.49
CA ALA A 120 -13.29 -13.16 -7.25
C ALA A 120 -13.03 -12.99 -8.74
N GLY A 121 -13.68 -13.83 -9.53
CA GLY A 121 -13.63 -13.72 -10.99
C GLY A 121 -14.76 -14.47 -11.64
N ALA A 122 -14.93 -14.21 -12.94
CA ALA A 122 -15.91 -14.87 -13.76
C ALA A 122 -15.36 -15.04 -15.17
N TYR A 123 -15.68 -16.18 -15.79
CA TYR A 123 -15.46 -16.40 -17.22
C TYR A 123 -16.60 -17.23 -17.79
N THR A 124 -16.66 -17.32 -19.12
CA THR A 124 -17.70 -18.08 -19.82
C THR A 124 -17.10 -19.19 -20.68
N PHE A 125 -17.88 -20.24 -20.90
CA PHE A 125 -17.66 -21.26 -21.93
C PHE A 125 -19.01 -21.59 -22.56
N SER A 126 -19.03 -22.22 -23.73
CA SER A 126 -20.30 -22.58 -24.41
C SER A 126 -20.39 -24.07 -24.71
N ILE A 127 -21.59 -24.64 -24.58
CA ILE A 127 -21.90 -26.01 -24.99
C ILE A 127 -22.62 -25.97 -26.34
N GLY A 128 -22.04 -26.58 -27.36
CA GLY A 128 -22.56 -26.65 -28.73
C GLY A 128 -22.41 -25.36 -29.53
N ALA A 129 -22.99 -24.25 -29.04
CA ALA A 129 -22.88 -22.94 -29.67
C ALA A 129 -23.03 -21.80 -28.63
N PRO A 130 -22.40 -20.63 -28.84
CA PRO A 130 -22.61 -19.45 -28.01
C PRO A 130 -24.07 -18.98 -28.03
N SER A 131 -24.55 -18.45 -26.90
CA SER A 131 -25.89 -17.88 -26.77
C SER A 131 -25.87 -16.62 -25.90
N ARG A 132 -26.91 -15.79 -25.99
CA ARG A 132 -27.10 -14.72 -25.00
C ARG A 132 -27.24 -15.34 -23.59
N THR A 133 -26.59 -14.72 -22.61
CA THR A 133 -26.71 -15.04 -21.18
C THR A 133 -27.23 -13.83 -20.42
N VAL A 134 -28.06 -14.07 -19.40
CA VAL A 134 -28.54 -13.01 -18.49
C VAL A 134 -27.53 -12.67 -17.39
N VAL A 135 -26.48 -13.48 -17.23
CA VAL A 135 -25.40 -13.24 -16.26
C VAL A 135 -24.44 -12.23 -16.85
N SER A 136 -24.45 -11.00 -16.34
CA SER A 136 -23.46 -9.98 -16.69
C SER A 136 -22.12 -10.33 -16.03
N GLY A 137 -21.00 -10.12 -16.75
CA GLY A 137 -19.64 -10.52 -16.33
C GLY A 137 -19.08 -9.82 -15.08
N SER A 138 -19.88 -9.08 -14.35
CA SER A 138 -19.53 -8.52 -13.04
C SER A 138 -19.70 -9.61 -11.98
N GLY A 139 -18.63 -10.34 -11.69
CA GLY A 139 -18.59 -11.26 -10.56
C GLY A 139 -18.88 -10.56 -9.22
N PRO A 140 -19.12 -11.32 -8.13
CA PRO A 140 -19.39 -10.76 -6.81
C PRO A 140 -18.24 -9.83 -6.33
N THR A 141 -18.59 -8.74 -5.63
CA THR A 141 -17.65 -7.69 -5.18
C THR A 141 -16.89 -8.07 -3.91
N VAL A 142 -16.41 -9.31 -3.82
CA VAL A 142 -15.78 -9.83 -2.60
C VAL A 142 -14.38 -9.28 -2.49
N GLY A 143 -13.99 -8.82 -1.30
CA GLY A 143 -12.79 -8.02 -1.11
C GLY A 143 -12.87 -6.57 -1.60
N GLY A 144 -13.87 -6.24 -2.41
CA GLY A 144 -14.09 -4.92 -2.99
C GLY A 144 -15.16 -4.09 -2.28
N GLY A 145 -15.57 -3.01 -2.93
CA GLY A 145 -16.64 -2.13 -2.45
C GLY A 145 -16.36 -1.44 -1.11
N VAL A 146 -17.43 -1.07 -0.40
CA VAL A 146 -17.35 -0.32 0.86
C VAL A 146 -16.64 -1.13 1.95
N VAL A 147 -16.99 -2.42 2.10
CA VAL A 147 -16.37 -3.30 3.10
C VAL A 147 -14.88 -3.49 2.83
N GLY A 148 -14.49 -3.72 1.57
CA GLY A 148 -13.08 -3.75 1.17
C GLY A 148 -12.33 -2.47 1.56
N GLY A 149 -12.90 -1.30 1.24
CA GLY A 149 -12.34 0.00 1.63
C GLY A 149 -12.18 0.15 3.15
N LEU A 150 -13.22 -0.18 3.93
CA LEU A 150 -13.19 -0.12 5.39
C LEU A 150 -12.17 -1.11 6.00
N TYR A 151 -12.02 -2.29 5.40
CA TYR A 151 -11.03 -3.27 5.82
C TYR A 151 -9.60 -2.76 5.58
N GLN A 152 -9.33 -2.13 4.42
CA GLN A 152 -8.02 -1.53 4.14
C GLN A 152 -7.71 -0.37 5.09
N VAL A 153 -8.69 0.50 5.38
CA VAL A 153 -8.52 1.56 6.40
C VAL A 153 -8.13 0.95 7.74
N GLY A 154 -8.81 -0.11 8.17
CA GLY A 154 -8.45 -0.87 9.38
C GLY A 154 -7.01 -1.39 9.35
N ARG A 155 -6.56 -1.96 8.22
CA ARG A 155 -5.17 -2.43 8.06
C ARG A 155 -4.16 -1.28 8.20
N TYR A 156 -4.39 -0.14 7.56
CA TYR A 156 -3.47 1.01 7.68
C TYR A 156 -3.42 1.58 9.09
N VAL A 157 -4.57 1.71 9.76
CA VAL A 157 -4.62 2.14 11.17
C VAL A 157 -3.88 1.14 12.07
N SER A 158 -4.00 -0.16 11.79
CA SER A 158 -3.26 -1.20 12.50
C SER A 158 -1.74 -1.06 12.33
N TYR A 159 -1.25 -0.92 11.10
CA TYR A 159 0.19 -0.68 10.84
C TYR A 159 0.69 0.62 11.47
N ALA A 160 -0.06 1.72 11.34
CA ALA A 160 0.31 3.00 11.96
C ALA A 160 0.34 2.91 13.49
N GLY A 161 -0.65 2.26 14.09
CA GLY A 161 -0.70 2.02 15.54
C GLY A 161 0.50 1.20 16.04
N TYR A 162 0.87 0.14 15.32
CA TYR A 162 2.05 -0.68 15.61
C TYR A 162 3.36 0.13 15.54
N ILE A 163 3.55 0.88 14.45
CA ILE A 163 4.74 1.72 14.24
C ILE A 163 4.90 2.72 15.39
N VAL A 164 3.82 3.41 15.76
CA VAL A 164 3.85 4.42 16.83
C VAL A 164 4.03 3.78 18.20
N LEU A 165 3.36 2.66 18.48
CA LEU A 165 3.49 1.91 19.74
C LEU A 165 4.93 1.42 19.94
N VAL A 166 5.42 0.59 19.02
CA VAL A 166 6.71 -0.10 19.16
C VAL A 166 7.86 0.88 19.01
N GLY A 167 7.82 1.74 17.98
CA GLY A 167 8.86 2.73 17.75
C GLY A 167 8.92 3.80 18.83
N GLY A 168 7.77 4.25 19.33
CA GLY A 168 7.70 5.21 20.43
C GLY A 168 8.24 4.63 21.74
N ALA A 169 7.87 3.39 22.09
CA ALA A 169 8.42 2.69 23.25
C ALA A 169 9.94 2.46 23.12
N ALA A 170 10.40 1.99 21.96
CA ALA A 170 11.82 1.80 21.68
C ALA A 170 12.61 3.12 21.77
N PHE A 171 12.07 4.22 21.25
CA PHE A 171 12.70 5.54 21.37
C PHE A 171 12.86 5.97 22.84
N VAL A 172 11.83 5.80 23.67
CA VAL A 172 11.91 6.12 25.10
C VAL A 172 12.95 5.24 25.79
N LEU A 173 12.90 3.92 25.59
CA LEU A 173 13.78 2.97 26.30
C LEU A 173 15.25 3.06 25.87
N LEU A 174 15.50 3.19 24.56
CA LEU A 174 16.84 3.08 23.97
C LEU A 174 17.51 4.43 23.74
N CYS A 175 16.72 5.48 23.45
CA CYS A 175 17.26 6.77 23.04
C CYS A 175 17.10 7.84 24.14
N TRP A 176 15.90 7.97 24.71
CA TRP A 176 15.55 9.07 25.61
C TRP A 176 14.71 8.63 26.82
N ARG A 177 15.36 7.98 27.79
CA ARG A 177 14.70 7.42 28.99
C ARG A 177 13.94 8.45 29.83
N ARG A 178 14.46 9.68 29.95
CA ARG A 178 13.78 10.82 30.59
C ARG A 178 12.44 11.17 29.91
N GLY A 179 12.28 10.81 28.64
CA GLY A 179 11.04 10.94 27.88
C GLY A 179 9.87 10.15 28.45
N ALA A 180 10.10 9.15 29.33
CA ALA A 180 9.03 8.41 29.98
C ALA A 180 8.10 9.31 30.82
N GLY A 181 8.61 10.41 31.38
CA GLY A 181 7.80 11.39 32.12
C GLY A 181 7.07 12.42 31.24
N VAL A 182 7.25 12.39 29.92
CA VAL A 182 6.70 13.39 29.02
C VAL A 182 5.31 12.95 28.54
N ARG A 183 4.26 13.64 29.02
CA ARG A 183 2.84 13.36 28.67
C ARG A 183 2.57 13.29 27.16
N ALA A 184 3.29 14.07 26.35
CA ALA A 184 3.14 14.04 24.90
C ALA A 184 3.59 12.69 24.29
N LEU A 185 4.66 12.09 24.81
CA LEU A 185 5.12 10.77 24.39
C LEU A 185 4.25 9.63 24.95
N GLN A 186 3.80 9.77 26.21
CA GLN A 186 2.83 8.83 26.80
C GLN A 186 1.57 8.74 25.95
N ARG A 187 0.96 9.88 25.60
CA ARG A 187 -0.24 9.93 24.73
C ARG A 187 0.02 9.39 23.33
N LEU A 188 1.22 9.59 22.80
CA LEU A 188 1.60 9.06 21.49
C LEU A 188 1.61 7.52 21.51
N VAL A 189 2.31 6.92 22.47
CA VAL A 189 2.44 5.45 22.59
C VAL A 189 1.09 4.81 22.97
N VAL A 190 0.37 5.37 23.94
CA VAL A 190 -0.98 4.91 24.31
C VAL A 190 -1.96 5.08 23.16
N GLY A 191 -1.87 6.18 22.41
CA GLY A 191 -2.68 6.39 21.21
C GLY A 191 -2.39 5.35 20.12
N GLY A 192 -1.12 4.99 19.92
CA GLY A 192 -0.72 3.89 19.03
C GLY A 192 -1.29 2.54 19.45
N TRP A 193 -1.23 2.23 20.75
CA TRP A 193 -1.84 1.03 21.32
C TRP A 193 -3.37 1.00 21.15
N LEU A 194 -4.06 2.09 21.50
CA LEU A 194 -5.52 2.20 21.33
C LEU A 194 -5.93 2.05 19.86
N ALA A 195 -5.21 2.71 18.95
CA ALA A 195 -5.46 2.63 17.51
C ALA A 195 -5.27 1.20 16.99
N LEU A 196 -4.19 0.51 17.40
CA LEU A 196 -3.92 -0.87 17.02
C LEU A 196 -4.98 -1.83 17.59
N THR A 197 -5.39 -1.68 18.85
CA THR A 197 -6.45 -2.49 19.46
C THR A 197 -7.79 -2.28 18.77
N ALA A 198 -8.22 -1.03 18.59
CA ALA A 198 -9.47 -0.71 17.90
C ALA A 198 -9.47 -1.21 16.45
N ALA A 199 -8.38 -1.02 15.72
CA ALA A 199 -8.23 -1.54 14.36
C ALA A 199 -8.26 -3.08 14.33
N THR A 200 -7.68 -3.76 15.31
CA THR A 200 -7.68 -5.23 15.36
C THR A 200 -9.09 -5.77 15.59
N LEU A 201 -9.86 -5.15 16.50
CA LEU A 201 -11.27 -5.50 16.72
C LEU A 201 -12.10 -5.23 15.46
N TRP A 202 -11.90 -4.07 14.83
CA TRP A 202 -12.56 -3.69 13.59
C TRP A 202 -12.29 -4.69 12.45
N LEU A 203 -11.03 -5.08 12.28
CA LEU A 203 -10.62 -6.07 11.27
C LEU A 203 -11.22 -7.44 11.55
N LEU A 204 -11.29 -7.86 12.82
CA LEU A 204 -11.91 -9.13 13.20
C LEU A 204 -13.40 -9.16 12.85
N LEU A 205 -14.10 -8.07 13.15
CA LEU A 205 -15.53 -7.90 12.88
C LEU A 205 -15.85 -7.84 11.37
N LEU A 206 -15.06 -7.12 10.58
CA LEU A 206 -15.26 -7.01 9.14
C LEU A 206 -14.82 -8.26 8.37
N ARG A 207 -14.01 -9.14 8.97
CA ARG A 207 -13.32 -10.22 8.25
C ARG A 207 -14.30 -11.14 7.51
N GLY A 208 -15.38 -11.55 8.17
CA GLY A 208 -16.37 -12.46 7.58
C GLY A 208 -16.96 -11.88 6.32
N SER A 209 -17.55 -10.68 6.44
CA SER A 209 -18.10 -9.90 5.33
C SER A 209 -17.08 -9.63 4.22
N TYR A 210 -15.83 -9.28 4.58
CA TYR A 210 -14.75 -9.02 3.63
C TYR A 210 -14.45 -10.24 2.76
N THR A 211 -14.56 -11.45 3.30
CA THR A 211 -14.27 -12.70 2.61
C THR A 211 -15.48 -13.43 2.02
N THR A 212 -16.70 -12.90 2.20
CA THR A 212 -17.93 -13.57 1.73
C THR A 212 -18.87 -12.60 1.01
N THR A 213 -19.69 -11.83 1.72
CA THR A 213 -20.83 -11.13 1.10
C THR A 213 -20.53 -9.71 0.66
N GLY A 214 -19.48 -9.09 1.21
CA GLY A 214 -19.19 -7.66 1.05
C GLY A 214 -20.22 -6.71 1.68
N LYS A 215 -21.14 -7.21 2.52
CA LYS A 215 -22.22 -6.40 3.16
C LYS A 215 -21.81 -5.93 4.55
N VAL A 216 -22.02 -4.64 4.84
CA VAL A 216 -21.68 -4.05 6.14
C VAL A 216 -22.55 -4.63 7.29
N ALA A 217 -23.79 -5.03 7.00
CA ALA A 217 -24.71 -5.58 8.01
C ALA A 217 -24.20 -6.88 8.66
N ASP A 218 -23.40 -7.64 7.94
CA ASP A 218 -22.90 -8.96 8.35
C ASP A 218 -21.88 -8.89 9.50
N VAL A 219 -21.42 -7.68 9.87
CA VAL A 219 -20.59 -7.45 11.06
C VAL A 219 -21.26 -7.92 12.35
N PHE A 220 -22.59 -7.95 12.39
CA PHE A 220 -23.36 -8.39 13.56
C PHE A 220 -23.73 -9.89 13.52
N ASP A 221 -23.28 -10.62 12.49
CA ASP A 221 -23.52 -12.06 12.38
C ASP A 221 -22.50 -12.84 13.22
N LEU A 222 -22.97 -13.35 14.36
CA LEU A 222 -22.14 -14.14 15.29
C LEU A 222 -21.73 -15.50 14.69
N GLY A 223 -22.50 -16.04 13.74
CA GLY A 223 -22.15 -17.26 13.03
C GLY A 223 -20.95 -17.04 12.12
N LEU A 224 -20.94 -15.94 11.36
CA LEU A 224 -19.79 -15.55 10.54
C LEU A 224 -18.55 -15.25 11.39
N LEU A 225 -18.73 -14.59 12.54
CA LEU A 225 -17.62 -14.36 13.47
C LEU A 225 -17.03 -15.69 13.98
N GLY A 226 -17.87 -16.67 14.33
CA GLY A 226 -17.43 -18.01 14.72
C GLY A 226 -16.61 -18.71 13.63
N GLN A 227 -17.03 -18.59 12.37
CA GLN A 227 -16.28 -19.12 11.22
C GLN A 227 -14.93 -18.43 11.07
N VAL A 228 -14.88 -17.09 11.20
CA VAL A 228 -13.61 -16.33 11.15
C VAL A 228 -12.64 -16.81 12.23
N LEU A 229 -13.10 -17.01 13.46
CA LEU A 229 -12.25 -17.44 14.58
C LEU A 229 -11.62 -18.82 14.35
N ALA A 230 -12.28 -19.69 13.59
CA ALA A 230 -11.75 -21.00 13.19
C ALA A 230 -10.70 -20.92 12.06
N THR A 231 -10.50 -19.74 11.44
CA THR A 231 -9.52 -19.55 10.38
C THR A 231 -8.16 -19.10 10.91
N LYS A 232 -7.08 -19.34 10.15
CA LYS A 232 -5.73 -18.84 10.48
C LYS A 232 -5.67 -17.32 10.68
N PRO A 233 -6.25 -16.48 9.79
CA PRO A 233 -6.25 -15.02 9.96
C PRO A 233 -7.05 -14.58 11.19
N GLY A 234 -8.17 -15.24 11.50
CA GLY A 234 -8.93 -14.98 12.73
C GLY A 234 -8.13 -15.29 13.98
N ALA A 235 -7.47 -16.46 14.02
CA ALA A 235 -6.57 -16.82 15.12
C ALA A 235 -5.44 -15.81 15.29
N ALA A 236 -4.82 -15.32 14.21
CA ALA A 236 -3.77 -14.31 14.28
C ALA A 236 -4.26 -12.96 14.84
N LEU A 237 -5.48 -12.53 14.49
CA LEU A 237 -6.09 -11.33 15.06
C LEU A 237 -6.39 -11.50 16.56
N VAL A 238 -6.86 -12.67 16.99
CA VAL A 238 -7.07 -12.97 18.42
C VAL A 238 -5.74 -13.00 19.17
N SER A 239 -4.72 -13.67 18.64
CA SER A 239 -3.37 -13.67 19.22
C SER A 239 -2.82 -12.25 19.35
N ARG A 240 -3.07 -11.38 18.36
CA ARG A 240 -2.71 -9.96 18.42
C ARG A 240 -3.42 -9.25 19.57
N LEU A 241 -4.71 -9.50 19.82
CA LEU A 241 -5.43 -8.91 20.96
C LEU A 241 -4.84 -9.37 22.31
N LEU A 242 -4.46 -10.64 22.45
CA LEU A 242 -3.79 -11.15 23.65
C LEU A 242 -2.42 -10.49 23.87
N LEU A 243 -1.64 -10.34 22.79
CA LEU A 243 -0.35 -9.64 22.83
C LEU A 243 -0.51 -8.14 23.13
N LEU A 244 -1.61 -7.51 22.69
CA LEU A 244 -1.93 -6.13 23.05
C LEU A 244 -2.32 -5.97 24.51
N ALA A 245 -3.01 -6.95 25.10
CA ALA A 245 -3.24 -6.97 26.54
C ALA A 245 -1.92 -7.07 27.31
N ALA A 246 -0.99 -7.93 26.87
CA ALA A 246 0.36 -7.97 27.43
C ALA A 246 1.09 -6.63 27.23
N ALA A 247 1.02 -6.02 26.04
CA ALA A 247 1.63 -4.73 25.77
C ALA A 247 1.10 -3.62 26.68
N ALA A 248 -0.18 -3.65 27.06
CA ALA A 248 -0.77 -2.69 28.00
C ALA A 248 -0.08 -2.73 29.37
N LEU A 249 0.28 -3.92 29.86
CA LEU A 249 1.05 -4.09 31.10
C LEU A 249 2.43 -3.44 30.97
N PHE A 250 3.14 -3.66 29.85
CA PHE A 250 4.44 -3.03 29.59
C PHE A 250 4.34 -1.50 29.52
N ILE A 251 3.29 -0.95 28.88
CA ILE A 251 3.05 0.50 28.81
C ILE A 251 2.79 1.06 30.21
N ALA A 252 1.97 0.39 31.03
CA ALA A 252 1.68 0.80 32.40
C ALA A 252 2.94 0.80 33.28
N VAL A 253 3.82 -0.19 33.12
CA VAL A 253 5.12 -0.26 33.80
C VAL A 253 6.05 0.86 33.29
N LEU A 254 6.17 1.03 31.97
CA LEU A 254 7.06 2.02 31.34
C LEU A 254 6.72 3.47 31.70
N PHE A 255 5.43 3.82 31.79
CA PHE A 255 4.99 5.18 32.09
C PHE A 255 4.46 5.39 33.51
N GLY A 256 4.39 4.33 34.31
CA GLY A 256 3.98 4.36 35.72
C GLY A 256 5.14 4.10 36.66
N THR A 257 5.49 2.83 36.85
CA THR A 257 6.49 2.40 37.85
C THR A 257 7.90 2.83 37.47
N TYR A 258 8.25 2.74 36.19
CA TYR A 258 9.56 3.15 35.67
C TYR A 258 9.85 4.64 35.88
N GLN A 259 8.83 5.49 35.73
CA GLN A 259 8.95 6.93 35.96
C GLN A 259 9.19 7.25 37.44
N ARG A 260 8.58 6.50 38.36
CA ARG A 260 8.56 6.79 39.80
C ARG A 260 9.77 6.28 40.57
N ARG A 261 10.48 5.28 40.07
CA ARG A 261 11.69 4.77 40.76
C ARG A 261 12.74 5.88 40.78
N GLU A 262 13.61 5.92 41.79
CA GLU A 262 14.75 6.86 41.84
C GLU A 262 16.10 6.11 41.81
N GLU A 263 16.17 4.92 42.42
CA GLU A 263 17.38 4.11 42.55
C GLU A 263 17.90 3.51 41.23
N GLY A 264 19.21 3.57 41.03
CA GLY A 264 19.87 3.25 39.76
C GLY A 264 19.95 1.76 39.39
N ALA A 265 20.08 0.87 40.38
CA ALA A 265 20.21 -0.58 40.15
C ALA A 265 18.89 -1.20 39.69
N GLU A 266 17.81 -0.98 40.46
CA GLU A 266 16.47 -1.50 40.14
C GLU A 266 15.93 -0.94 38.82
N LYS A 267 16.20 0.34 38.52
CA LYS A 267 15.86 0.94 37.22
C LYS A 267 16.55 0.24 36.06
N ARG A 268 17.80 -0.21 36.24
CA ARG A 268 18.57 -0.88 35.18
C ARG A 268 17.97 -2.24 34.87
N ASP A 269 17.64 -3.01 35.89
CA ASP A 269 17.03 -4.34 35.75
C ASP A 269 15.63 -4.24 35.15
N LEU A 270 14.84 -3.25 35.58
CA LEU A 270 13.53 -2.97 34.97
C LEU A 270 13.66 -2.51 33.51
N THR A 271 14.67 -1.70 33.17
CA THR A 271 14.92 -1.31 31.77
C THR A 271 15.29 -2.54 30.93
N PHE A 272 16.10 -3.45 31.46
CA PHE A 272 16.48 -4.68 30.78
C PHE A 272 15.26 -5.60 30.56
N GLY A 273 14.45 -5.81 31.60
CA GLY A 273 13.21 -6.58 31.51
C GLY A 273 12.18 -5.99 30.55
N LEU A 274 11.96 -4.66 30.61
CA LEU A 274 11.12 -3.93 29.66
C LEU A 274 11.68 -4.01 28.22
N GLY A 275 12.99 -4.01 28.05
CA GLY A 275 13.66 -4.12 26.77
C GLY A 275 13.47 -5.50 26.12
N ILE A 276 13.82 -6.57 26.83
CA ILE A 276 13.69 -7.95 26.33
C ILE A 276 12.22 -8.34 26.18
N GLY A 277 11.41 -8.14 27.23
CA GLY A 277 9.99 -8.47 27.18
C GLY A 277 9.24 -7.64 26.14
N GLY A 278 9.57 -6.34 26.03
CA GLY A 278 9.00 -5.46 25.01
C GLY A 278 9.38 -5.89 23.59
N LEU A 279 10.62 -6.35 23.37
CA LEU A 279 11.05 -6.89 22.07
C LEU A 279 10.29 -8.18 21.73
N VAL A 280 10.10 -9.09 22.69
CA VAL A 280 9.33 -10.33 22.48
C VAL A 280 7.88 -10.02 22.11
N VAL A 281 7.23 -9.09 22.82
CA VAL A 281 5.86 -8.66 22.50
C VAL A 281 5.81 -7.97 21.13
N ALA A 282 6.75 -7.08 20.82
CA ALA A 282 6.82 -6.39 19.54
C ALA A 282 7.03 -7.36 18.37
N ALA A 283 7.89 -8.37 18.55
CA ALA A 283 8.13 -9.43 17.58
C ALA A 283 6.90 -10.32 17.44
N GLY A 284 6.25 -10.73 18.53
CA GLY A 284 5.01 -11.49 18.49
C GLY A 284 3.88 -10.75 17.75
N LEU A 285 3.76 -9.43 17.99
CA LEU A 285 2.83 -8.59 17.24
C LEU A 285 3.16 -8.57 15.74
N ALA A 286 4.44 -8.39 15.37
CA ALA A 286 4.88 -8.48 13.97
C ALA A 286 4.56 -9.85 13.34
N THR A 287 4.82 -10.94 14.07
CA THR A 287 4.56 -12.31 13.63
C THR A 287 3.08 -12.54 13.27
N SER A 288 2.15 -11.84 13.94
CA SER A 288 0.72 -11.96 13.60
C SER A 288 0.41 -11.55 12.14
N TRP A 289 1.14 -10.58 11.57
CA TRP A 289 1.06 -10.26 10.14
C TRP A 289 1.80 -11.29 9.30
N ALA A 290 3.04 -11.63 9.68
CA ALA A 290 3.86 -12.59 8.92
C ALA A 290 3.18 -13.96 8.75
N MET A 291 2.37 -14.39 9.72
CA MET A 291 1.57 -15.63 9.65
C MET A 291 0.37 -15.54 8.71
N SER A 292 -0.17 -14.33 8.51
CA SER A 292 -1.43 -14.10 7.80
C SER A 292 -1.27 -13.41 6.44
N GLU A 293 -0.06 -13.07 6.03
CA GLU A 293 0.25 -12.39 4.76
C GLU A 293 1.35 -13.16 3.98
N HIS A 294 1.86 -12.58 2.88
CA HIS A 294 2.76 -13.22 1.90
C HIS A 294 4.00 -13.92 2.47
N ALA A 295 4.44 -13.59 3.68
CA ALA A 295 5.59 -14.23 4.30
C ALA A 295 5.33 -15.71 4.63
N SER A 296 4.09 -16.13 4.87
CA SER A 296 3.73 -17.50 5.26
C SER A 296 3.49 -18.46 4.09
N VAL A 297 3.56 -17.99 2.85
CA VAL A 297 3.23 -18.74 1.62
C VAL A 297 4.37 -18.73 0.61
N GLY A 298 4.36 -19.57 -0.44
CA GLY A 298 5.36 -19.52 -1.51
C GLY A 298 6.76 -20.04 -1.13
N LEU A 299 7.81 -19.49 -1.76
CA LEU A 299 9.20 -19.97 -1.59
C LEU A 299 9.75 -19.67 -0.19
N GLN A 300 10.38 -20.67 0.44
CA GLN A 300 11.08 -20.53 1.73
C GLN A 300 10.28 -19.82 2.84
N PRO A 301 9.04 -20.24 3.18
CA PRO A 301 8.22 -19.57 4.21
C PRO A 301 8.91 -19.48 5.57
N GLY A 302 9.70 -20.52 5.91
CA GLY A 302 10.44 -20.59 7.17
C GLY A 302 11.50 -19.49 7.34
N ILE A 303 12.04 -18.93 6.25
CA ILE A 303 12.99 -17.80 6.27
C ILE A 303 12.23 -16.49 6.04
N ALA A 304 11.24 -16.49 5.16
CA ALA A 304 10.47 -15.31 4.82
C ALA A 304 9.71 -14.71 6.03
N MET A 305 9.13 -15.54 6.90
CA MET A 305 8.45 -15.07 8.11
C MET A 305 9.38 -14.32 9.07
N PRO A 306 10.53 -14.87 9.51
CA PRO A 306 11.51 -14.12 10.30
C PRO A 306 12.01 -12.84 9.62
N VAL A 307 12.26 -12.89 8.30
CA VAL A 307 12.71 -11.72 7.53
C VAL A 307 11.65 -10.62 7.55
N ASP A 308 10.37 -10.97 7.44
CA ASP A 308 9.26 -10.02 7.51
C ASP A 308 9.09 -9.42 8.91
N VAL A 309 9.23 -10.24 9.96
CA VAL A 309 9.25 -9.77 11.36
C VAL A 309 10.38 -8.76 11.58
N VAL A 310 11.59 -9.04 11.10
CA VAL A 310 12.73 -8.10 11.16
C VAL A 310 12.43 -6.83 10.36
N HIS A 311 11.80 -6.95 9.19
CA HIS A 311 11.39 -5.81 8.37
C HIS A 311 10.43 -4.90 9.15
N LEU A 312 9.34 -5.45 9.71
CA LEU A 312 8.35 -4.69 10.48
C LEU A 312 8.92 -4.05 11.75
N LEU A 313 9.78 -4.76 12.48
CA LEU A 313 10.49 -4.20 13.64
C LEU A 313 11.39 -3.03 13.23
N ALA A 314 12.09 -3.16 12.09
CA ALA A 314 12.93 -2.09 11.56
C ALA A 314 12.11 -0.87 11.11
N VAL A 315 10.98 -1.07 10.43
CA VAL A 315 10.05 0.01 10.08
C VAL A 315 9.55 0.72 11.34
N ALA A 316 9.12 -0.04 12.36
CA ALA A 316 8.60 0.52 13.61
C ALA A 316 9.67 1.32 14.36
N ALA A 317 10.86 0.74 14.57
CA ALA A 317 11.97 1.40 15.26
C ALA A 317 12.41 2.69 14.56
N TRP A 318 12.47 2.69 13.22
CA TRP A 318 12.86 3.86 12.43
C TRP A 318 11.75 4.91 12.37
N LEU A 319 10.60 4.59 11.78
CA LEU A 319 9.54 5.57 11.49
C LEU A 319 8.77 5.97 12.76
N GLY A 320 8.51 5.02 13.66
CA GLY A 320 7.87 5.30 14.94
C GLY A 320 8.79 6.08 15.87
N GLY A 321 10.08 5.76 15.89
CA GLY A 321 11.08 6.54 16.61
C GLY A 321 11.25 7.96 16.04
N LEU A 322 11.19 8.13 14.71
CA LEU A 322 11.20 9.45 14.06
C LEU A 322 10.00 10.29 14.47
N THR A 323 8.82 9.66 14.51
CA THR A 323 7.57 10.29 14.97
C THR A 323 7.66 10.70 16.44
N ALA A 324 8.21 9.84 17.30
CA ALA A 324 8.45 10.14 18.70
C ALA A 324 9.45 11.29 18.89
N LEU A 325 10.55 11.29 18.13
CA LEU A 325 11.53 12.39 18.13
C LEU A 325 10.88 13.71 17.70
N LEU A 326 10.07 13.72 16.64
CA LEU A 326 9.31 14.90 16.22
C LEU A 326 8.39 15.40 17.33
N VAL A 327 7.59 14.52 17.93
CA VAL A 327 6.70 14.88 19.04
C VAL A 327 7.49 15.45 20.22
N ALA A 328 8.63 14.84 20.57
CA ALA A 328 9.51 15.34 21.61
C ALA A 328 10.07 16.73 21.28
N LEU A 329 10.59 16.94 20.07
CA LEU A 329 11.15 18.23 19.65
C LEU A 329 10.13 19.39 19.64
N TYR A 330 8.84 19.09 19.43
CA TYR A 330 7.78 20.10 19.38
C TYR A 330 6.99 20.27 20.68
N ARG A 331 6.87 19.21 21.50
CA ARG A 331 5.97 19.17 22.66
C ARG A 331 6.64 18.78 23.99
N ALA A 332 7.95 18.53 24.02
CA ALA A 332 8.66 18.38 25.28
C ALA A 332 8.64 19.70 26.09
N PRO A 333 8.42 19.64 27.41
CA PRO A 333 8.57 20.80 28.29
C PRO A 333 9.99 21.40 28.24
N ALA A 334 10.12 22.70 28.47
CA ALA A 334 11.42 23.37 28.47
C ALA A 334 12.39 22.82 29.54
N GLY A 335 11.87 22.32 30.66
CA GLY A 335 12.66 21.71 31.73
C GLY A 335 13.12 20.27 31.44
N THR A 336 12.66 19.64 30.37
CA THR A 336 13.09 18.30 29.93
C THR A 336 13.37 18.30 28.43
N PRO A 337 14.39 19.06 27.96
CA PRO A 337 14.71 19.12 26.54
C PRO A 337 15.26 17.79 26.03
N VAL A 338 15.08 17.55 24.73
CA VAL A 338 15.73 16.41 24.06
C VAL A 338 17.23 16.69 23.98
N GLU A 339 18.02 15.81 24.60
CA GLU A 339 19.48 15.91 24.63
C GLU A 339 20.09 15.48 23.29
N ALA A 340 21.23 16.08 22.92
CA ALA A 340 21.97 15.70 21.71
C ALA A 340 22.38 14.22 21.72
N ALA A 341 22.68 13.66 22.90
CA ALA A 341 22.98 12.23 23.05
C ALA A 341 21.80 11.32 22.65
N ALA A 342 20.56 11.73 22.96
CA ALA A 342 19.36 11.00 22.56
C ALA A 342 19.18 11.00 21.04
N VAL A 343 19.45 12.15 20.39
CA VAL A 343 19.42 12.27 18.92
C VAL A 343 20.48 11.38 18.27
N ARG A 344 21.71 11.34 18.82
CA ARG A 344 22.78 10.45 18.32
C ARG A 344 22.43 8.97 18.46
N ARG A 345 21.87 8.56 19.59
CA ARG A 345 21.39 7.17 19.81
C ARG A 345 20.30 6.81 18.81
N PHE A 346 19.32 7.69 18.62
CA PHE A 346 18.27 7.49 17.63
C PHE A 346 18.84 7.42 16.21
N SER A 347 19.81 8.28 15.85
CA SER A 347 20.45 8.22 14.53
C SER A 347 21.16 6.89 14.27
N ARG A 348 21.76 6.26 15.29
CA ARG A 348 22.37 4.91 15.17
C ARG A 348 21.31 3.83 15.01
N LEU A 349 20.25 3.89 15.81
CA LEU A 349 19.10 2.98 15.69
C LEU A 349 18.46 3.07 14.30
N ALA A 350 18.17 4.28 13.84
CA ALA A 350 17.63 4.57 12.51
C ALA A 350 18.53 4.03 11.40
N PHE A 351 19.86 4.16 11.52
CA PHE A 351 20.79 3.58 10.56
C PHE A 351 20.70 2.05 10.52
N GLY A 352 20.76 1.39 11.68
CA GLY A 352 20.65 -0.06 11.77
C GLY A 352 19.32 -0.57 11.20
N SER A 353 18.23 0.13 11.50
CA SER A 353 16.91 -0.15 10.90
C SER A 353 16.92 -0.01 9.39
N VAL A 354 17.48 1.07 8.82
CA VAL A 354 17.56 1.23 7.36
C VAL A 354 18.40 0.13 6.71
N VAL A 355 19.52 -0.27 7.31
CA VAL A 355 20.34 -1.40 6.81
C VAL A 355 19.52 -2.69 6.83
N ALA A 356 18.81 -2.97 7.91
CA ALA A 356 17.92 -4.12 8.00
C ALA A 356 16.81 -4.07 6.95
N LEU A 357 16.18 -2.90 6.72
CA LEU A 357 15.14 -2.72 5.70
C LEU A 357 15.65 -2.96 4.28
N VAL A 358 16.88 -2.53 3.97
CA VAL A 358 17.52 -2.81 2.68
C VAL A 358 17.79 -4.30 2.53
N ALA A 359 18.43 -4.94 3.51
CA ALA A 359 18.75 -6.37 3.44
C ALA A 359 17.49 -7.25 3.30
N THR A 360 16.49 -7.01 4.16
CA THR A 360 15.22 -7.73 4.11
C THR A 360 14.44 -7.39 2.84
N GLY A 361 14.45 -6.14 2.38
CA GLY A 361 13.80 -5.70 1.15
C GLY A 361 14.41 -6.32 -0.11
N VAL A 362 15.73 -6.47 -0.18
CA VAL A 362 16.43 -7.17 -1.28
C VAL A 362 16.01 -8.63 -1.34
N TYR A 363 16.02 -9.33 -0.20
CA TYR A 363 15.55 -10.71 -0.12
C TYR A 363 14.09 -10.86 -0.56
N GLN A 364 13.19 -10.01 -0.03
CA GLN A 364 11.77 -10.05 -0.40
C GLN A 364 11.56 -9.75 -1.89
N SER A 365 12.29 -8.80 -2.46
CA SER A 365 12.22 -8.45 -3.88
C SER A 365 12.63 -9.62 -4.76
N TRP A 366 13.77 -10.24 -4.47
CA TRP A 366 14.25 -11.42 -5.19
C TRP A 366 13.21 -12.55 -5.19
N ARG A 367 12.61 -12.82 -4.03
CA ARG A 367 11.59 -13.87 -3.85
C ARG A 367 10.34 -13.62 -4.69
N GLN A 368 9.93 -12.37 -4.87
CA GLN A 368 8.68 -12.00 -5.55
C GLN A 368 8.83 -11.77 -7.06
N LEU A 369 10.00 -11.34 -7.55
CA LEU A 369 10.23 -11.08 -8.98
C LEU A 369 10.36 -12.34 -9.82
N GLY A 370 11.12 -13.34 -9.34
CA GLY A 370 11.36 -14.60 -10.06
C GLY A 370 12.28 -14.51 -11.28
N SER A 371 12.24 -13.43 -12.07
CA SER A 371 13.06 -13.24 -13.28
C SER A 371 13.56 -11.80 -13.44
N TRP A 372 14.58 -11.60 -14.28
CA TRP A 372 15.12 -10.27 -14.58
C TRP A 372 14.19 -9.45 -15.50
N SER A 373 13.52 -10.09 -16.45
CA SER A 373 12.55 -9.41 -17.32
C SER A 373 11.33 -8.91 -16.54
N ALA A 374 11.00 -9.54 -15.41
CA ALA A 374 9.91 -9.10 -14.55
C ALA A 374 10.09 -7.67 -14.04
N PHE A 375 11.31 -7.12 -13.98
CA PHE A 375 11.53 -5.73 -13.57
C PHE A 375 10.84 -4.72 -14.50
N THR A 376 10.77 -5.00 -15.80
CA THR A 376 10.22 -4.10 -16.82
C THR A 376 8.84 -4.53 -17.30
N ASP A 377 8.61 -5.84 -17.37
CA ASP A 377 7.45 -6.43 -18.05
C ASP A 377 6.23 -6.58 -17.13
N THR A 378 6.43 -6.36 -15.83
CA THR A 378 5.39 -6.50 -14.79
C THR A 378 5.17 -5.17 -14.09
N ARG A 379 3.92 -4.94 -13.66
CA ARG A 379 3.59 -3.74 -12.89
C ARG A 379 4.30 -3.73 -11.53
N TYR A 380 4.47 -4.92 -10.95
CA TYR A 380 5.24 -5.13 -9.73
C TYR A 380 6.69 -4.65 -9.88
N GLY A 381 7.38 -5.06 -10.94
CA GLY A 381 8.76 -4.68 -11.22
C GLY A 381 8.94 -3.17 -11.37
N GLN A 382 8.03 -2.51 -12.10
CA GLN A 382 8.05 -1.06 -12.31
C GLN A 382 7.86 -0.28 -11.00
N LEU A 383 6.90 -0.69 -10.16
CA LEU A 383 6.69 -0.09 -8.83
C LEU A 383 7.88 -0.34 -7.89
N LEU A 384 8.53 -1.50 -8.00
CA LEU A 384 9.72 -1.81 -7.23
C LEU A 384 10.90 -0.92 -7.64
N LEU A 385 11.11 -0.67 -8.94
CA LEU A 385 12.13 0.26 -9.43
C LEU A 385 11.89 1.67 -8.86
N ALA A 386 10.64 2.14 -8.86
CA ALA A 386 10.27 3.41 -8.24
C ALA A 386 10.58 3.42 -6.73
N LYS A 387 10.29 2.33 -6.02
CA LYS A 387 10.61 2.17 -4.60
C LYS A 387 12.13 2.21 -4.35
N ILE A 388 12.92 1.53 -5.16
CA ILE A 388 14.40 1.52 -5.07
C ILE A 388 14.95 2.95 -5.26
N ALA A 389 14.47 3.67 -6.26
CA ALA A 389 14.87 5.07 -6.49
C ALA A 389 14.52 5.97 -5.30
N LEU A 390 13.31 5.85 -4.73
CA LEU A 390 12.91 6.61 -3.54
C LEU A 390 13.75 6.27 -2.30
N VAL A 391 14.10 5.01 -2.10
CA VAL A 391 15.00 4.59 -1.01
C VAL A 391 16.40 5.21 -1.21
N ALA A 392 16.93 5.22 -2.44
CA ALA A 392 18.22 5.84 -2.73
C ALA A 392 18.20 7.35 -2.44
N VAL A 393 17.13 8.06 -2.83
CA VAL A 393 16.93 9.49 -2.50
C VAL A 393 16.88 9.70 -0.98
N MET A 394 16.13 8.85 -0.27
CA MET A 394 16.00 8.94 1.19
C MET A 394 17.34 8.72 1.90
N VAL A 395 18.13 7.73 1.48
CA VAL A 395 19.49 7.48 2.00
C VAL A 395 20.41 8.66 1.69
N GLY A 396 20.31 9.23 0.49
CA GLY A 396 21.03 10.45 0.10
C GLY A 396 20.72 11.62 1.04
N LEU A 397 19.45 11.93 1.27
CA LEU A 397 19.00 12.98 2.18
C LEU A 397 19.48 12.73 3.62
N ALA A 398 19.35 11.50 4.11
CA ALA A 398 19.82 11.12 5.44
C ALA A 398 21.35 11.29 5.58
N SER A 399 22.12 11.01 4.53
CA SER A 399 23.58 11.20 4.54
C SER A 399 23.96 12.68 4.63
N VAL A 400 23.25 13.56 3.92
CA VAL A 400 23.45 15.02 3.96
C VAL A 400 23.06 15.57 5.33
N SER A 401 21.91 15.14 5.86
CA SER A 401 21.41 15.46 7.21
C SER A 401 22.41 15.11 8.30
N ARG A 402 23.04 13.92 8.23
CA ARG A 402 24.10 13.51 9.17
C ARG A 402 25.37 14.33 9.06
N ARG A 403 25.81 14.67 7.84
CA ARG A 403 27.00 15.51 7.62
C ARG A 403 26.80 16.92 8.18
N TRP A 404 25.61 17.49 8.00
CA TRP A 404 25.25 18.81 8.55
C TRP A 404 25.19 18.82 10.08
N THR A 405 24.58 17.80 10.69
CA THR A 405 24.51 17.68 12.15
C THR A 405 25.86 17.39 12.79
N GLY A 406 26.76 16.67 12.12
CA GLY A 406 28.15 16.51 12.54
C GLY A 406 28.90 17.85 12.59
N ARG A 407 28.86 18.62 11.51
CA ARG A 407 29.52 19.94 11.43
C ARG A 407 29.05 20.95 12.47
N LEU A 408 27.75 20.96 12.80
CA LEU A 408 27.21 21.84 13.85
C LEU A 408 27.63 21.41 15.26
N ALA A 409 27.83 20.11 15.49
CA ALA A 409 28.33 19.60 16.77
C ALA A 409 29.82 19.95 16.96
N ASP A 410 30.61 19.87 15.89
CA ASP A 410 32.03 20.24 15.91
C ASP A 410 32.21 21.75 16.16
N GLN A 411 31.43 22.60 15.50
CA GLN A 411 31.45 24.07 15.72
C GLN A 411 30.98 24.47 17.13
N GLY A 412 30.01 23.75 17.70
CA GLY A 412 29.57 23.97 19.08
C GLY A 412 30.65 23.61 20.09
N ALA A 413 31.36 22.49 19.87
CA ALA A 413 32.48 22.06 20.72
C ALA A 413 33.70 23.00 20.61
N GLU A 414 33.96 23.56 19.44
CA GLU A 414 34.97 24.61 19.25
C GLU A 414 34.57 25.91 19.97
N GLY A 415 33.29 26.30 19.91
CA GLY A 415 32.78 27.48 20.61
C GLY A 415 32.79 27.34 22.14
N GLU A 416 32.50 26.14 22.66
CA GLU A 416 32.57 25.84 24.11
C GLU A 416 34.02 25.83 24.61
N ARG A 417 34.96 25.25 23.83
CA ARG A 417 36.40 25.32 24.13
C ARG A 417 36.92 26.75 24.10
N ALA A 418 36.51 27.55 23.11
CA ALA A 418 36.89 28.96 23.03
C ALA A 418 36.29 29.80 24.17
N ALA A 419 35.09 29.46 24.66
CA ALA A 419 34.46 30.11 25.80
C ALA A 419 35.11 29.73 27.14
N ASP A 420 35.50 28.46 27.31
CA ASP A 420 36.28 28.00 28.46
C ASP A 420 37.68 28.65 28.47
N GLU A 421 38.35 28.75 27.32
CA GLU A 421 39.65 29.45 27.19
C GLU A 421 39.51 30.95 27.53
N ALA A 422 38.47 31.63 27.03
CA ALA A 422 38.20 33.04 27.34
C ALA A 422 37.73 33.30 28.79
N GLY A 423 37.09 32.31 29.43
CA GLY A 423 36.72 32.34 30.85
C GLY A 423 37.94 32.20 31.76
N THR A 424 38.87 31.32 31.38
CA THR A 424 40.15 31.10 32.10
C THR A 424 41.07 32.32 32.00
N GLU A 425 41.04 33.02 30.86
CA GLU A 425 41.85 34.23 30.65
C GLU A 425 41.33 35.42 31.49
N LYS A 426 40.00 35.55 31.68
CA LYS A 426 39.41 36.58 32.56
C LYS A 426 39.66 36.34 34.04
N GLU A 427 39.72 35.08 34.48
CA GLU A 427 40.02 34.75 35.89
C GLU A 427 41.51 34.98 36.22
N SER A 428 42.39 34.83 35.22
CA SER A 428 43.84 35.09 35.36
C SER A 428 44.23 36.57 35.48
N VAL A 429 43.37 37.51 35.04
CA VAL A 429 43.65 38.96 35.08
C VAL A 429 43.19 39.63 36.39
N THR A 430 42.33 38.99 37.19
CA THR A 430 41.85 39.53 38.48
C THR A 430 42.66 39.11 39.71
N ALA A 431 43.69 38.27 39.58
CA ALA A 431 44.55 37.85 40.68
C ALA A 431 45.77 38.77 40.87
N ALA A 432 45.57 40.08 41.03
CA ALA A 432 46.59 41.02 41.49
C ALA A 432 46.33 41.38 42.97
N LYS A 433 47.20 40.83 43.81
CA LYS A 433 47.29 40.93 45.28
C LYS A 433 47.37 42.38 45.79
N PRO A 434 46.76 42.71 46.94
CA PRO A 434 47.35 43.66 47.87
C PRO A 434 47.85 42.95 49.14
N THR A 435 48.99 43.41 49.59
CA THR A 435 49.78 42.97 50.74
C THR A 435 49.19 43.39 52.09
N ALA A 436 49.36 42.48 53.05
CA ALA A 436 49.31 42.53 54.51
C ALA A 436 49.13 43.87 55.26
N GLY A 437 48.30 43.81 56.30
CA GLY A 437 48.32 44.66 57.49
C GLY A 437 47.58 43.97 58.63
N GLN A 438 48.26 43.78 59.77
CA GLN A 438 47.75 43.20 61.02
C GLN A 438 46.73 44.13 61.69
N ASP A 439 45.75 43.58 62.42
CA ASP A 439 45.57 43.81 63.87
C ASP A 439 44.16 43.44 64.41
N THR A 440 44.20 42.72 65.55
CA THR A 440 43.31 42.73 66.74
C THR A 440 41.77 42.73 66.65
N ALA A 441 41.19 41.74 67.33
CA ALA A 441 40.05 41.78 68.28
C ALA A 441 38.71 42.42 67.87
N ALA A 442 37.61 41.64 67.95
CA ALA A 442 36.57 41.80 68.98
C ALA A 442 35.27 41.04 68.67
N MET A 443 34.72 40.47 69.73
CA MET A 443 33.36 39.98 70.00
C MET A 443 32.22 40.79 69.36
N GLY A 444 31.14 40.10 68.97
CA GLY A 444 29.87 40.73 68.61
C GLY A 444 28.77 39.73 68.30
N THR A 445 28.08 39.28 69.35
CA THR A 445 26.80 38.56 69.32
C THR A 445 25.68 39.39 68.68
N GLY A 446 24.76 38.73 67.97
CA GLY A 446 23.55 39.38 67.44
C GLY A 446 22.53 38.38 66.92
N THR A 447 21.79 37.77 67.86
CA THR A 447 20.49 37.13 67.66
C THR A 447 19.42 38.15 67.28
N ALA A 448 18.56 37.81 66.31
CA ALA A 448 17.10 38.04 66.31
C ALA A 448 16.55 37.81 64.89
N ASP A 449 15.30 37.48 64.63
CA ASP A 449 14.24 36.74 65.31
C ASP A 449 13.07 36.73 64.29
N THR A 450 12.16 35.77 64.47
CA THR A 450 10.71 35.84 64.16
C THR A 450 10.20 36.20 62.74
N ALA A 451 9.53 35.23 62.10
CA ALA A 451 8.07 35.01 62.25
C ALA A 451 7.44 34.42 60.97
N GLY A 452 6.82 33.25 61.11
CA GLY A 452 5.75 32.80 60.23
C GLY A 452 4.41 33.39 60.67
N GLN A 453 3.44 33.42 59.75
CA GLN A 453 2.03 33.41 60.15
C GLN A 453 1.15 32.74 59.08
N GLU A 454 0.33 31.82 59.58
CA GLU A 454 -0.73 31.06 58.93
C GLU A 454 -2.01 31.91 58.69
N LEU A 455 -2.77 31.46 57.68
CA LEU A 455 -4.23 31.30 57.59
C LEU A 455 -5.18 32.33 58.24
N ALA A 456 -6.10 32.85 57.43
CA ALA A 456 -7.49 33.03 57.87
C ALA A 456 -8.49 32.95 56.69
N THR A 457 -9.39 31.99 56.83
CA THR A 457 -10.68 31.82 56.15
C THR A 457 -11.74 32.78 56.71
N ALA A 458 -12.64 33.29 55.87
CA ALA A 458 -13.95 33.80 56.30
C ALA A 458 -14.99 33.69 55.17
N ASP A 459 -15.93 32.76 55.35
CA ASP A 459 -17.34 32.86 54.91
C ASP A 459 -18.02 34.01 55.72
N ALA A 460 -19.12 34.67 55.37
CA ALA A 460 -20.04 34.77 54.24
C ALA A 460 -20.88 36.04 54.53
N ASP A 461 -21.39 36.75 53.53
CA ASP A 461 -22.73 37.34 53.65
C ASP A 461 -23.36 37.61 52.28
N ALA A 462 -24.65 37.30 52.21
CA ALA A 462 -25.48 37.36 51.01
C ALA A 462 -26.16 38.72 50.92
N SER A 463 -26.05 39.39 49.78
CA SER A 463 -26.97 40.45 49.35
C SER A 463 -26.96 40.52 47.82
N ASP A 464 -28.00 39.96 47.22
CA ASP A 464 -28.34 40.11 45.81
C ASP A 464 -28.72 41.59 45.52
N PRO A 465 -28.19 42.17 44.43
CA PRO A 465 -29.12 42.81 43.51
C PRO A 465 -28.77 42.47 42.05
N GLY A 466 -29.68 41.75 41.39
CA GLY A 466 -30.17 41.93 40.01
C GLY A 466 -29.12 42.06 38.87
N PRO A 467 -29.25 41.33 37.75
CA PRO A 467 -28.21 41.27 36.73
C PRO A 467 -28.14 42.57 35.95
N THR A 468 -27.23 43.46 36.35
CA THR A 468 -26.87 44.61 35.51
C THR A 468 -26.01 44.10 34.34
N ALA A 469 -26.38 44.47 33.12
CA ALA A 469 -25.75 44.06 31.87
C ALA A 469 -24.25 44.44 31.72
N LYS A 470 -23.62 45.02 32.75
CA LYS A 470 -22.18 45.36 32.78
C LYS A 470 -21.26 44.17 33.03
N ASP A 471 -21.71 43.13 33.73
CA ASP A 471 -20.83 42.03 34.18
C ASP A 471 -20.47 41.03 33.06
N SER A 472 -21.33 40.95 32.02
CA SER A 472 -21.05 40.13 30.83
C SER A 472 -19.95 40.71 29.93
N GLY A 473 -19.72 42.03 29.99
CA GLY A 473 -18.68 42.72 29.24
C GLY A 473 -17.29 42.45 29.81
N ASP A 474 -17.18 42.43 31.15
CA ASP A 474 -15.92 42.20 31.85
C ASP A 474 -15.50 40.73 31.84
N SER A 475 -16.44 39.78 31.91
CA SER A 475 -16.12 38.35 31.74
C SER A 475 -15.67 38.01 30.30
N ARG A 476 -16.29 38.60 29.27
CA ARG A 476 -15.85 38.45 27.87
C ARG A 476 -14.50 39.10 27.63
N ARG A 477 -14.25 40.28 28.20
CA ARG A 477 -12.97 40.99 28.13
C ARG A 477 -11.88 40.22 28.87
N ALA A 478 -12.16 39.65 30.03
CA ALA A 478 -11.25 38.78 30.76
C ALA A 478 -10.90 37.51 29.98
N ALA A 479 -11.89 36.85 29.37
CA ALA A 479 -11.65 35.69 28.50
C ALA A 479 -10.83 36.05 27.25
N GLN A 480 -11.04 37.23 26.68
CA GLN A 480 -10.25 37.72 25.54
C GLN A 480 -8.80 38.05 25.92
N LEU A 481 -8.58 38.68 27.08
CA LEU A 481 -7.25 38.95 27.63
C LEU A 481 -6.51 37.65 27.97
N ALA A 482 -7.21 36.65 28.53
CA ALA A 482 -6.63 35.33 28.79
C ALA A 482 -6.20 34.64 27.49
N ARG A 483 -7.01 34.70 26.43
CA ARG A 483 -6.65 34.20 25.10
C ARG A 483 -5.47 34.94 24.48
N GLN A 484 -5.41 36.27 24.63
CA GLN A 484 -4.29 37.07 24.15
C GLN A 484 -3.00 36.76 24.90
N ARG A 485 -3.03 36.69 26.24
CA ARG A 485 -1.87 36.29 27.07
C ARG A 485 -1.39 34.89 26.70
N ALA A 486 -2.32 33.92 26.57
CA ALA A 486 -1.98 32.57 26.12
C ALA A 486 -1.36 32.54 24.71
N ALA A 487 -1.84 33.39 23.79
CA ALA A 487 -1.29 33.52 22.44
C ALA A 487 0.11 34.18 22.44
N VAL A 488 0.33 35.20 23.26
CA VAL A 488 1.63 35.86 23.44
C VAL A 488 2.63 34.89 24.10
N ASP A 489 2.23 34.14 25.12
CA ASP A 489 3.08 33.12 25.75
C ASP A 489 3.37 31.94 24.81
N ALA A 490 2.40 31.56 23.97
CA ALA A 490 2.63 30.58 22.91
C ALA A 490 3.62 31.11 21.86
N ALA A 491 3.52 32.39 21.48
CA ALA A 491 4.43 33.04 20.55
C ALA A 491 5.84 33.24 21.13
N ARG A 492 5.95 33.59 22.42
CA ARG A 492 7.22 33.71 23.15
C ARG A 492 7.91 32.36 23.30
N ARG A 493 7.17 31.32 23.73
CA ARG A 493 7.68 29.93 23.77
C ARG A 493 8.11 29.45 22.39
N LYS A 494 7.35 29.80 21.34
CA LYS A 494 7.72 29.50 19.96
C LYS A 494 9.02 30.22 19.56
N ARG A 495 9.17 31.52 19.84
CA ARG A 495 10.40 32.29 19.54
C ARG A 495 11.62 31.75 20.27
N LEU A 496 11.52 31.47 21.57
CA LEU A 496 12.62 30.87 22.34
C LEU A 496 12.99 29.48 21.83
N ARG A 497 11.99 28.69 21.44
CA ARG A 497 12.17 27.37 20.85
C ARG A 497 12.77 27.39 19.43
N ASP A 498 12.53 28.47 18.69
CA ASP A 498 12.98 28.63 17.30
C ASP A 498 14.27 29.49 17.19
N GLY A 499 14.77 30.03 18.31
CA GLY A 499 15.97 30.88 18.37
C GLY A 499 17.32 30.13 18.33
N ASP A 500 17.30 28.81 18.42
CA ASP A 500 18.48 27.95 18.28
C ASP A 500 18.59 27.46 16.82
N ALA A 501 19.55 28.01 16.09
CA ALA A 501 19.76 27.73 14.67
C ALA A 501 19.95 26.23 14.38
N GLY A 502 20.59 25.49 15.29
CA GLY A 502 20.81 24.05 15.18
C GLY A 502 19.51 23.25 15.30
N ARG A 503 18.63 23.63 16.24
CA ARG A 503 17.30 22.99 16.40
C ARG A 503 16.35 23.30 15.24
N PHE A 504 16.46 24.48 14.64
CA PHE A 504 15.66 24.83 13.47
C PHE A 504 16.09 24.03 12.22
N GLY A 505 17.39 23.88 11.99
CA GLY A 505 17.94 23.03 10.91
C GLY A 505 17.57 21.56 11.07
N LEU A 506 17.66 21.02 12.29
CA LEU A 506 17.24 19.65 12.60
C LEU A 506 15.74 19.42 12.33
N ARG A 507 14.87 20.38 12.65
CA ARG A 507 13.43 20.24 12.36
C ARG A 507 13.12 20.19 10.87
N ARG A 508 13.80 21.00 10.05
CA ARG A 508 13.55 21.05 8.60
C ARG A 508 14.04 19.79 7.90
N SER A 509 15.20 19.27 8.28
CA SER A 509 15.72 17.99 7.77
C SER A 509 14.81 16.83 8.15
N VAL A 510 14.42 16.72 9.42
CA VAL A 510 13.51 15.66 9.88
C VAL A 510 12.13 15.74 9.19
N LEU A 511 11.61 16.94 8.92
CA LEU A 511 10.36 17.10 8.15
C LEU A 511 10.51 16.68 6.68
N ALA A 512 11.65 16.96 6.05
CA ALA A 512 11.93 16.52 4.69
C ALA A 512 12.05 14.99 4.61
N GLU A 513 12.76 14.37 5.57
CA GLU A 513 12.85 12.91 5.70
C GLU A 513 11.45 12.29 5.91
N ALA A 514 10.62 12.89 6.76
CA ALA A 514 9.25 12.43 6.98
C ALA A 514 8.37 12.54 5.72
N ALA A 515 8.52 13.61 4.92
CA ALA A 515 7.78 13.77 3.67
C ALA A 515 8.14 12.68 2.66
N VAL A 516 9.43 12.37 2.50
CA VAL A 516 9.89 11.28 1.62
C VAL A 516 9.42 9.92 2.13
N ALA A 517 9.44 9.70 3.44
CA ALA A 517 8.92 8.46 4.05
C ALA A 517 7.43 8.25 3.74
N VAL A 518 6.61 9.32 3.73
CA VAL A 518 5.18 9.24 3.36
C VAL A 518 5.02 8.81 1.90
N VAL A 519 5.80 9.39 0.97
CA VAL A 519 5.76 9.01 -0.45
C VAL A 519 6.22 7.56 -0.64
N LEU A 520 7.29 7.16 0.05
CA LEU A 520 7.80 5.79 0.03
C LEU A 520 6.76 4.78 0.54
N LEU A 521 6.00 5.13 1.58
CA LEU A 521 4.90 4.31 2.09
C LEU A 521 3.76 4.19 1.07
N ALA A 522 3.41 5.27 0.35
CA ALA A 522 2.39 5.23 -0.70
C ALA A 522 2.78 4.28 -1.84
N VAL A 523 4.02 4.36 -2.33
CA VAL A 523 4.54 3.45 -3.36
C VAL A 523 4.64 2.02 -2.84
N THR A 524 5.10 1.84 -1.60
CA THR A 524 5.14 0.51 -0.97
C THR A 524 3.75 -0.09 -0.85
N THR A 525 2.75 0.72 -0.54
CA THR A 525 1.35 0.30 -0.46
C THR A 525 0.83 -0.19 -1.80
N ALA A 526 1.05 0.58 -2.87
CA ALA A 526 0.70 0.17 -4.23
C ALA A 526 1.42 -1.14 -4.62
N LEU A 527 2.69 -1.27 -4.28
CA LEU A 527 3.49 -2.47 -4.54
C LEU A 527 2.92 -3.70 -3.80
N THR A 528 2.55 -3.57 -2.52
CA THR A 528 1.96 -4.69 -1.74
C THR A 528 0.56 -5.10 -2.21
N GLN A 529 -0.10 -4.25 -2.99
CA GLN A 529 -1.41 -4.52 -3.58
C GLN A 529 -1.32 -5.06 -5.01
N THR A 530 -0.12 -5.20 -5.58
CA THR A 530 0.07 -5.72 -6.94
C THR A 530 0.47 -7.20 -6.88
N GLU A 531 0.02 -8.04 -7.82
CA GLU A 531 0.52 -9.42 -7.91
C GLU A 531 2.06 -9.44 -7.99
N PRO A 532 2.73 -10.41 -7.33
CA PRO A 532 4.16 -10.61 -7.49
C PRO A 532 4.54 -10.81 -8.97
N GLY A 533 5.67 -10.24 -9.39
CA GLY A 533 6.10 -10.30 -10.79
C GLY A 533 6.21 -11.72 -11.35
N ARG A 534 6.64 -12.70 -10.54
CA ARG A 534 6.66 -14.11 -10.94
C ARG A 534 5.27 -14.66 -11.26
N THR A 535 4.28 -14.28 -10.45
CA THR A 535 2.90 -14.77 -10.54
C THR A 535 2.22 -14.12 -11.73
N GLU A 536 2.49 -12.83 -11.97
CA GLU A 536 2.01 -12.11 -13.15
C GLU A 536 2.56 -12.76 -14.45
N GLN A 537 3.84 -13.13 -14.47
CA GLN A 537 4.45 -13.82 -15.62
C GLN A 537 3.91 -15.25 -15.80
N GLU A 538 3.74 -16.02 -14.72
CA GLU A 538 3.14 -17.36 -14.77
C GLU A 538 1.68 -17.30 -15.28
N ALA A 539 0.89 -16.31 -14.81
CA ALA A 539 -0.46 -16.06 -15.28
C ALA A 539 -0.50 -15.61 -16.75
N LYS A 540 0.38 -14.70 -17.17
CA LYS A 540 0.56 -14.28 -18.57
C LYS A 540 1.00 -15.42 -19.47
N ALA A 541 1.88 -16.31 -19.00
CA ALA A 541 2.30 -17.49 -19.75
C ALA A 541 1.16 -18.49 -19.91
N ALA A 542 0.32 -18.67 -18.89
CA ALA A 542 -0.83 -19.56 -18.95
C ALA A 542 -1.97 -19.00 -19.82
N THR A 543 -2.23 -17.69 -19.73
CA THR A 543 -3.17 -16.96 -20.61
C THR A 543 -2.58 -16.61 -21.98
N GLY A 544 -1.28 -16.82 -22.20
CA GLY A 544 -0.61 -16.74 -23.50
C GLY A 544 -0.46 -18.11 -24.16
N ALA A 545 -0.48 -19.20 -23.40
CA ALA A 545 -0.56 -20.58 -23.89
C ALA A 545 -1.98 -20.98 -24.29
N VAL A 546 -2.98 -20.28 -23.76
CA VAL A 546 -4.30 -20.17 -24.37
C VAL A 546 -4.31 -18.83 -25.07
N THR A 547 -3.90 -18.75 -26.34
CA THR A 547 -4.34 -17.65 -27.19
C THR A 547 -5.85 -17.61 -26.99
N ALA A 548 -6.34 -16.60 -26.27
CA ALA A 548 -7.76 -16.43 -26.11
C ALA A 548 -8.33 -16.51 -27.52
N PRO A 549 -9.36 -17.34 -27.80
CA PRO A 549 -10.13 -17.08 -28.98
C PRO A 549 -10.63 -15.66 -28.77
N THR A 550 -10.07 -14.71 -29.51
CA THR A 550 -10.67 -13.41 -29.67
C THR A 550 -12.03 -13.74 -30.25
N ASN A 551 -13.06 -13.80 -29.40
CA ASN A 551 -14.46 -13.78 -29.82
C ASN A 551 -14.72 -12.40 -30.44
N GLY A 552 -14.11 -12.17 -31.58
CA GLY A 552 -14.05 -10.88 -32.23
C GLY A 552 -13.55 -11.12 -33.63
N SER A 553 -14.37 -10.70 -34.58
CA SER A 553 -13.96 -10.47 -35.95
C SER A 553 -12.54 -9.92 -36.02
N LEU A 554 -11.68 -10.56 -36.83
CA LEU A 554 -10.35 -10.06 -37.14
C LEU A 554 -10.48 -8.96 -38.20
N SER A 555 -10.22 -7.71 -37.80
CA SER A 555 -10.20 -6.57 -38.72
C SER A 555 -8.77 -6.20 -39.14
N LEU A 556 -8.48 -6.31 -40.43
CA LEU A 556 -7.21 -5.97 -41.05
C LEU A 556 -7.36 -4.70 -41.89
N SER A 557 -6.57 -3.68 -41.58
CA SER A 557 -6.40 -2.52 -42.45
C SER A 557 -5.11 -2.65 -43.25
N LEU A 558 -5.22 -2.62 -44.59
CA LEU A 558 -4.13 -2.70 -45.55
C LEU A 558 -4.16 -1.48 -46.49
N PRO A 559 -3.23 -0.53 -46.36
CA PRO A 559 -3.10 0.56 -47.33
C PRO A 559 -2.60 0.02 -48.67
N PHE A 560 -3.12 0.54 -49.78
CA PHE A 560 -2.68 0.19 -51.13
C PHE A 560 -2.42 1.46 -51.97
N ASP A 561 -1.52 1.32 -52.95
CA ASP A 561 -1.19 2.34 -53.94
C ASP A 561 -0.91 1.64 -55.29
N THR A 562 -1.83 1.78 -56.24
CA THR A 562 -1.69 1.25 -57.60
C THR A 562 -1.07 2.25 -58.57
N GLY A 563 -0.77 3.49 -58.15
CA GLY A 563 -0.11 4.52 -58.96
C GLY A 563 -1.00 5.30 -59.94
N GLY A 564 -2.25 4.87 -60.17
CA GLY A 564 -3.22 5.53 -61.08
C GLY A 564 -4.12 6.60 -60.45
N ALA A 565 -5.02 7.19 -61.24
CA ALA A 565 -6.08 8.08 -60.72
C ALA A 565 -7.03 7.28 -59.81
N ASP A 566 -7.31 7.76 -58.60
CA ASP A 566 -7.95 6.99 -57.52
C ASP A 566 -7.17 5.72 -57.07
N GLY A 567 -5.89 5.64 -57.40
CA GLY A 567 -5.04 4.47 -57.10
C GLY A 567 -4.61 4.29 -55.64
N LYS A 568 -4.93 5.24 -54.76
CA LYS A 568 -4.55 5.19 -53.34
C LYS A 568 -5.77 4.96 -52.47
N GLY A 569 -5.65 4.05 -51.52
CA GLY A 569 -6.73 3.78 -50.58
C GLY A 569 -6.31 2.86 -49.45
N VAL A 570 -7.31 2.45 -48.68
CA VAL A 570 -7.18 1.47 -47.61
C VAL A 570 -8.25 0.41 -47.81
N VAL A 571 -7.81 -0.85 -47.83
CA VAL A 571 -8.69 -2.00 -47.68
C VAL A 571 -8.87 -2.28 -46.18
N ALA A 572 -10.11 -2.35 -45.72
CA ALA A 572 -10.47 -2.89 -44.42
C ALA A 572 -11.12 -4.26 -44.62
N LEU A 573 -10.46 -5.33 -44.19
CA LEU A 573 -10.92 -6.70 -44.29
C LEU A 573 -11.30 -7.22 -42.91
N ASP A 574 -12.56 -7.60 -42.72
CA ASP A 574 -13.09 -8.22 -41.52
C ASP A 574 -13.31 -9.71 -41.75
N ILE A 575 -12.78 -10.56 -40.87
CA ILE A 575 -12.97 -12.02 -40.89
C ILE A 575 -13.70 -12.41 -39.60
N ASP A 576 -14.89 -12.99 -39.70
CA ASP A 576 -15.72 -13.38 -38.55
C ASP A 576 -16.08 -14.87 -38.62
N PRO A 577 -15.84 -15.69 -37.58
CA PRO A 577 -15.21 -15.37 -36.28
C PRO A 577 -13.67 -15.48 -36.26
N ALA A 578 -13.02 -15.52 -37.43
CA ALA A 578 -11.58 -15.69 -37.57
C ALA A 578 -11.02 -16.94 -36.86
N HIS A 579 -11.66 -18.09 -37.11
CA HIS A 579 -11.24 -19.38 -36.55
C HIS A 579 -11.04 -20.47 -37.61
N ALA A 580 -10.47 -21.61 -37.22
CA ALA A 580 -10.47 -22.81 -38.06
C ALA A 580 -11.92 -23.29 -38.33
N GLY A 581 -12.28 -23.47 -39.59
CA GLY A 581 -13.62 -23.83 -40.05
C GLY A 581 -14.22 -22.75 -40.95
N ALA A 582 -15.56 -22.66 -40.95
CA ALA A 582 -16.29 -21.69 -41.75
C ALA A 582 -16.13 -20.26 -41.19
N ASN A 583 -15.82 -19.31 -42.06
CA ASN A 583 -15.74 -17.89 -41.75
C ASN A 583 -16.53 -17.08 -42.80
N SER A 584 -16.98 -15.89 -42.40
CA SER A 584 -17.44 -14.83 -43.30
C SER A 584 -16.35 -13.77 -43.42
N LEU A 585 -16.12 -13.27 -44.62
CA LEU A 585 -15.18 -12.18 -44.90
C LEU A 585 -15.94 -10.99 -45.49
N HIS A 586 -15.78 -9.82 -44.89
CA HIS A 586 -16.26 -8.54 -45.42
C HIS A 586 -15.08 -7.65 -45.76
N LEU A 587 -15.03 -7.12 -46.97
CA LEU A 587 -13.95 -6.27 -47.44
C LEU A 587 -14.51 -4.91 -47.85
N PHE A 588 -13.94 -3.84 -47.29
CA PHE A 588 -14.30 -2.46 -47.59
C PHE A 588 -13.14 -1.69 -48.20
N VAL A 589 -13.35 -1.03 -49.35
CA VAL A 589 -12.35 -0.20 -50.02
C VAL A 589 -12.66 1.28 -49.78
N ARG A 590 -11.71 1.99 -49.17
CA ARG A 590 -11.86 3.40 -48.76
C ARG A 590 -10.80 4.28 -49.40
N LYS A 591 -11.19 5.47 -49.84
CA LYS A 591 -10.26 6.55 -50.23
C LYS A 591 -9.46 7.02 -49.00
N PRO A 592 -8.34 7.75 -49.17
CA PRO A 592 -7.56 8.29 -48.05
C PRO A 592 -8.36 9.22 -47.12
N GLY A 593 -9.45 9.83 -47.63
CA GLY A 593 -10.41 10.64 -46.85
C GLY A 593 -11.51 9.84 -46.14
N GLY A 594 -11.49 8.50 -46.20
CA GLY A 594 -12.44 7.61 -45.51
C GLY A 594 -13.72 7.26 -46.28
N GLN A 595 -13.99 7.91 -47.41
CA GLN A 595 -15.16 7.62 -48.26
C GLN A 595 -15.01 6.26 -48.97
N LEU A 596 -16.06 5.43 -48.95
CA LEU A 596 -16.11 4.18 -49.71
C LEU A 596 -16.13 4.44 -51.21
N PHE A 597 -15.44 3.61 -51.99
CA PHE A 597 -15.47 3.67 -53.46
C PHE A 597 -15.28 2.28 -54.06
N ASP A 598 -15.84 2.08 -55.26
CA ASP A 598 -15.73 0.83 -55.98
C ASP A 598 -14.42 0.69 -56.74
N VAL A 599 -13.93 -0.53 -56.82
CA VAL A 599 -12.79 -0.93 -57.65
C VAL A 599 -13.22 -2.07 -58.58
N PRO A 600 -12.67 -2.14 -59.81
CA PRO A 600 -13.00 -3.20 -60.77
C PRO A 600 -12.89 -4.64 -60.27
N GLU A 601 -11.92 -4.95 -59.41
CA GLU A 601 -11.76 -6.31 -58.89
C GLU A 601 -10.99 -6.32 -57.55
N VAL A 602 -11.38 -7.25 -56.68
CA VAL A 602 -10.62 -7.59 -55.47
C VAL A 602 -10.50 -9.10 -55.35
N LYS A 603 -9.30 -9.60 -55.03
CA LYS A 603 -9.03 -11.01 -54.73
C LYS A 603 -8.36 -11.15 -53.37
N ILE A 604 -8.69 -12.20 -52.64
CA ILE A 604 -8.08 -12.50 -51.35
C ILE A 604 -7.40 -13.88 -51.44
N ALA A 605 -6.20 -14.02 -50.89
CA ALA A 605 -5.51 -15.29 -50.76
C ALA A 605 -4.96 -15.47 -49.34
N LEU A 606 -5.20 -16.65 -48.76
CA LEU A 606 -4.75 -17.00 -47.41
C LEU A 606 -3.65 -18.07 -47.49
N THR A 607 -2.48 -17.81 -46.92
CA THR A 607 -1.34 -18.76 -46.92
C THR A 607 -0.82 -18.98 -45.49
N LEU A 608 -0.68 -20.24 -45.07
CA LEU A 608 -0.04 -20.63 -43.83
C LEU A 608 1.33 -21.27 -44.14
N GLU A 609 2.34 -20.42 -44.21
CA GLU A 609 3.70 -20.80 -44.65
C GLU A 609 4.32 -21.89 -43.76
N ALA A 610 4.12 -21.78 -42.43
CA ALA A 610 4.67 -22.72 -41.45
C ALA A 610 4.20 -24.18 -41.67
N LYS A 611 3.06 -24.38 -42.32
CA LYS A 611 2.49 -25.69 -42.62
C LYS A 611 2.44 -26.00 -44.12
N LYS A 612 2.98 -25.12 -44.97
CA LYS A 612 2.93 -25.23 -46.44
C LYS A 612 1.50 -25.38 -46.97
N ILE A 613 0.56 -24.62 -46.40
CA ILE A 613 -0.85 -24.62 -46.81
C ILE A 613 -1.16 -23.29 -47.52
N GLY A 614 -1.88 -23.37 -48.63
CA GLY A 614 -2.27 -22.22 -49.44
C GLY A 614 -1.42 -22.03 -50.70
N PRO A 615 -1.69 -20.98 -51.49
CA PRO A 615 -2.69 -19.95 -51.25
C PRO A 615 -4.13 -20.45 -51.41
N LEU A 616 -4.96 -20.26 -50.38
CA LEU A 616 -6.40 -20.50 -50.44
C LEU A 616 -7.04 -19.25 -51.05
N SER A 617 -7.48 -19.36 -52.30
CA SER A 617 -8.07 -18.25 -53.03
C SER A 617 -9.53 -18.05 -52.63
N VAL A 618 -9.88 -16.81 -52.33
CA VAL A 618 -11.23 -16.35 -52.01
C VAL A 618 -11.58 -15.23 -52.98
N ALA A 619 -12.66 -15.44 -53.73
CA ALA A 619 -13.22 -14.44 -54.65
C ALA A 619 -14.48 -13.86 -54.01
N PRO A 620 -14.39 -12.69 -53.34
CA PRO A 620 -15.55 -12.09 -52.69
C PRO A 620 -16.50 -11.48 -53.72
N GLU A 621 -17.79 -11.61 -53.49
CA GLU A 621 -18.86 -11.04 -54.31
C GLU A 621 -19.05 -9.55 -53.97
N HIS A 622 -19.28 -8.73 -54.99
CA HIS A 622 -19.60 -7.31 -54.79
C HIS A 622 -21.01 -7.15 -54.23
N ILE A 623 -21.14 -6.43 -53.12
CA ILE A 623 -22.41 -6.26 -52.40
C ILE A 623 -22.99 -4.86 -52.63
N THR A 624 -22.16 -3.84 -52.38
CA THR A 624 -22.53 -2.43 -52.54
C THR A 624 -21.26 -1.59 -52.71
N THR A 625 -21.41 -0.27 -52.87
CA THR A 625 -20.27 0.61 -53.14
C THR A 625 -19.16 0.46 -52.11
N GLY A 626 -18.00 0.04 -52.60
CA GLY A 626 -16.79 -0.20 -51.83
C GLY A 626 -16.90 -1.36 -50.85
N HIS A 627 -17.84 -2.31 -51.02
CA HIS A 627 -18.04 -3.45 -50.13
C HIS A 627 -18.20 -4.77 -50.90
N TRP A 628 -17.34 -5.75 -50.56
CA TRP A 628 -17.37 -7.13 -51.05
C TRP A 628 -17.52 -8.11 -49.88
N SER A 629 -18.11 -9.28 -50.13
CA SER A 629 -18.33 -10.31 -49.10
C SER A 629 -18.07 -11.73 -49.61
N ALA A 630 -17.59 -12.62 -48.76
CA ALA A 630 -17.49 -14.06 -49.02
C ALA A 630 -17.90 -14.85 -47.79
N ASP A 631 -18.95 -15.66 -47.91
CA ASP A 631 -19.45 -16.51 -46.83
C ASP A 631 -18.96 -17.96 -46.96
N GLY A 632 -18.84 -18.65 -45.82
CA GLY A 632 -18.52 -20.08 -45.78
C GLY A 632 -17.06 -20.41 -46.12
N VAL A 633 -16.15 -19.43 -46.05
CA VAL A 633 -14.73 -19.61 -46.34
C VAL A 633 -14.09 -20.54 -45.31
N GLN A 634 -13.59 -21.67 -45.80
CA GLN A 634 -13.02 -22.73 -44.96
C GLN A 634 -11.54 -22.45 -44.68
N ILE A 635 -11.21 -22.17 -43.43
CA ILE A 635 -9.84 -22.06 -42.95
C ILE A 635 -9.49 -23.38 -42.25
N PRO A 636 -8.56 -24.20 -42.78
CA PRO A 636 -8.41 -25.60 -42.36
C PRO A 636 -7.86 -25.76 -40.93
N MET A 637 -7.12 -24.78 -40.43
CA MET A 637 -6.51 -24.83 -39.10
C MET A 637 -6.10 -23.44 -38.60
N ALA A 638 -5.95 -23.34 -37.28
CA ALA A 638 -5.44 -22.14 -36.63
C ALA A 638 -3.94 -21.91 -36.93
N GLY A 639 -3.50 -20.66 -36.94
CA GLY A 639 -2.09 -20.28 -37.12
C GLY A 639 -1.89 -18.82 -37.54
N ASP A 640 -0.63 -18.46 -37.78
CA ASP A 640 -0.23 -17.19 -38.39
C ASP A 640 -0.42 -17.27 -39.90
N TRP A 641 -1.54 -16.75 -40.41
CA TRP A 641 -1.85 -16.72 -41.83
C TRP A 641 -1.34 -15.42 -42.46
N LYS A 642 -0.67 -15.54 -43.59
CA LYS A 642 -0.41 -14.43 -44.51
C LYS A 642 -1.67 -14.19 -45.33
N VAL A 643 -2.23 -12.99 -45.21
CA VAL A 643 -3.41 -12.55 -45.96
C VAL A 643 -2.96 -11.60 -47.06
N ASP A 644 -3.10 -12.04 -48.31
CA ASP A 644 -2.82 -11.27 -49.50
C ASP A 644 -4.13 -10.73 -50.08
N VAL A 645 -4.24 -9.41 -50.21
CA VAL A 645 -5.37 -8.75 -50.89
C VAL A 645 -4.85 -8.10 -52.14
N THR A 646 -5.39 -8.51 -53.28
CA THR A 646 -5.09 -7.92 -54.59
C THR A 646 -6.21 -6.97 -54.98
N VAL A 647 -5.87 -5.71 -55.20
CA VAL A 647 -6.80 -4.63 -55.55
C VAL A 647 -6.46 -4.15 -56.95
N ARG A 648 -7.42 -4.21 -57.87
CA ARG A 648 -7.30 -3.69 -59.22
C ARG A 648 -8.14 -2.44 -59.39
N THR A 649 -7.52 -1.31 -59.70
CA THR A 649 -8.19 -0.01 -59.85
C THR A 649 -8.48 0.37 -61.30
N SER A 650 -7.79 -0.22 -62.29
CA SER A 650 -8.04 -0.04 -63.72
C SER A 650 -7.70 -1.32 -64.50
N ASP A 651 -7.86 -1.34 -65.82
CA ASP A 651 -7.49 -2.51 -66.65
C ASP A 651 -5.99 -2.85 -66.61
N ILE A 652 -5.14 -1.89 -66.20
CA ILE A 652 -3.68 -2.04 -66.17
C ILE A 652 -3.06 -1.84 -64.78
N ASP A 653 -3.81 -1.28 -63.82
CA ASP A 653 -3.30 -0.91 -62.50
C ASP A 653 -3.84 -1.86 -61.41
N GLU A 654 -2.95 -2.70 -60.87
CA GLU A 654 -3.23 -3.68 -59.80
C GLU A 654 -2.07 -3.73 -58.79
N VAL A 655 -2.40 -3.97 -57.51
CA VAL A 655 -1.39 -4.21 -56.46
C VAL A 655 -1.87 -5.28 -55.49
N THR A 656 -0.94 -6.13 -55.04
CA THR A 656 -1.16 -7.07 -53.93
C THR A 656 -0.52 -6.53 -52.67
N VAL A 657 -1.32 -6.42 -51.60
CA VAL A 657 -0.87 -6.00 -50.28
C VAL A 657 -1.03 -7.15 -49.30
N SER A 658 0.00 -7.38 -48.48
CA SER A 658 0.08 -8.52 -47.58
C SER A 658 0.05 -8.08 -46.12
N LYS A 659 -0.61 -8.86 -45.26
CA LYS A 659 -0.53 -8.70 -43.81
C LYS A 659 -0.60 -10.05 -43.13
N ASN A 660 0.27 -10.28 -42.14
CA ASN A 660 0.19 -11.46 -41.31
C ASN A 660 -0.90 -11.26 -40.25
N ALA A 661 -1.70 -12.29 -40.02
CA ALA A 661 -2.75 -12.29 -39.03
C ALA A 661 -2.89 -13.66 -38.38
N GLN A 662 -3.03 -13.64 -37.06
CA GLN A 662 -3.35 -14.84 -36.28
C GLN A 662 -4.84 -15.16 -36.49
N ILE A 663 -5.13 -16.36 -37.01
CA ILE A 663 -6.49 -16.88 -37.17
C ILE A 663 -6.61 -18.15 -36.32
N GLY A 664 -7.64 -18.24 -35.49
CA GLY A 664 -7.98 -19.43 -34.69
C GLY A 664 -7.42 -19.52 -33.29
#